data_AF-A0A934K0C0-F1
#
_entry.id   AF-A0A934K0C0-F1
#
_cell.length_a   1.000
_cell.length_b   1.000
_cell.length_c   1.000
_cell.angle_alpha   90.00
_cell.angle_beta   90.00
_cell.angle_gamma   90.00
#
_symmetry.space_group_name_H-M   'P 1'
#
loop_
_entity.id
_entity.type
_entity.pdbx_description
1 polymer ?
#
loop_
_entity_poly.entity_id
_entity_poly.type
_entity_poly.pdbx_seq_one_letter_code
_entity_poly.pdbx_strand_id
1 'polypeptide(L)'
;MAFSHHKISVGGEGQSAGAALSYLADPQAKSADYYSESKRAPMRWAASDRAKAQLGLGDHVELWKVERLLNGLHPYTGDLLRRYGPTKTMIGAIDVTESPAPKSVSILWALADFELKKQIEGMVVGAVAGAVAVMTHTVPLVREAYGPTSKDVRAIRANDVVGLQVLHSTARLSESKPGIPDPQLHVHALLFADLREDGKLRAIDSRLILQHQTELDGSAQADLAMELARAGFEIERTPILGPNGKVKRIAWEVKGIPASLIKAMSGRSQEISELTQRYREETGREASGPGWDRYVAGKRGAKAHVEASELAAIWAEEAAKHGLDAEAVQRVVAEAFERAKHWVEPDERSLQAEQLRQEILRDICRDHALVPKRQLDALAQQRAIGLVSPYTAQTVVANLFGDGDLLLTSEGQVTTLEVMAQEQRAERALRRLVQGEPGPSVDQERLDAKLREAEERERPFDPGQREAIALALSGARFVSIAGPAGTGKGYASRAMVDLWREQGRRVFALAVAGRTTQQAAHDSGAKPMTLDALTARIKPRWNPPAIELPPPFQLRKSDVLLVDEAAMIDHERYANLLETAANARATVVQVGDDKQLNPVGPGGLWTLFHAMANEQGTATELRQIHRARNPAEAQAWTDMRNGRIEQALSWY
;
A
#
# COMPACT_ATOMS: atom_id res chain seq x y z
N MET A 1 8.19 12.61 6.30
CA MET A 1 8.42 11.16 6.15
C MET A 1 8.23 10.57 7.53
N ALA A 2 7.32 9.60 7.71
CA ALA A 2 6.95 9.10 9.03
C ALA A 2 7.93 8.04 9.56
N PHE A 3 8.61 7.32 8.65
CA PHE A 3 9.48 6.19 8.96
C PHE A 3 10.80 6.26 8.22
N SER A 4 11.92 5.98 8.90
CA SER A 4 13.20 5.69 8.25
C SER A 4 13.91 4.54 8.93
N HIS A 5 14.60 3.70 8.14
CA HIS A 5 15.36 2.56 8.62
C HIS A 5 16.85 2.75 8.28
N HIS A 6 17.74 2.54 9.25
CA HIS A 6 19.18 2.62 9.01
C HIS A 6 19.91 1.50 9.76
N LYS A 7 20.81 0.78 9.05
CA LYS A 7 21.68 -0.22 9.69
C LYS A 7 22.96 0.42 10.19
N ILE A 8 23.20 0.35 11.49
CA ILE A 8 24.45 0.82 12.09
C ILE A 8 25.45 -0.34 12.01
N SER A 9 26.43 -0.24 11.10
CA SER A 9 27.49 -1.23 10.95
C SER A 9 28.74 -0.80 11.70
N VAL A 10 29.27 -1.67 12.55
CA VAL A 10 30.42 -1.44 13.43
C VAL A 10 31.55 -2.42 13.11
N GLY A 11 32.81 -1.97 13.22
CA GLY A 11 34.03 -2.73 12.91
C GLY A 11 34.51 -2.57 11.46
N GLY A 12 35.75 -2.99 11.16
CA GLY A 12 36.37 -2.86 9.82
C GLY A 12 36.52 -1.40 9.35
N GLU A 13 36.16 -1.11 8.09
CA GLU A 13 36.00 0.25 7.52
C GLU A 13 34.64 0.90 7.88
N GLY A 14 33.85 0.29 8.76
CA GLY A 14 32.56 0.80 9.21
C GLY A 14 32.65 1.98 10.19
N GLN A 15 31.49 2.51 10.61
CA GLN A 15 31.45 3.57 11.63
C GLN A 15 31.89 3.04 13.00
N SER A 16 32.56 3.87 13.79
CA SER A 16 32.82 3.56 15.20
C SER A 16 31.53 3.65 16.02
N ALA A 17 31.41 2.84 17.08
CA ALA A 17 30.25 2.91 17.97
C ALA A 17 30.09 4.31 18.59
N GLY A 18 31.20 5.00 18.90
CA GLY A 18 31.18 6.40 19.33
C GLY A 18 30.60 7.37 18.29
N ALA A 19 30.83 7.15 16.99
CA ALA A 19 30.22 7.96 15.93
C ALA A 19 28.71 7.67 15.76
N ALA A 20 28.28 6.43 15.99
CA ALA A 20 26.87 6.09 16.02
C ALA A 20 26.15 6.69 17.24
N LEU A 21 26.84 6.80 18.38
CA LEU A 21 26.33 7.42 19.60
C LEU A 21 26.20 8.94 19.50
N SER A 22 27.16 9.62 18.86
CA SER A 22 27.07 11.06 18.64
C SER A 22 25.90 11.45 17.73
N TYR A 23 25.52 10.58 16.79
CA TYR A 23 24.30 10.72 15.98
C TYR A 23 23.01 10.69 16.82
N LEU A 24 23.00 9.98 17.95
CA LEU A 24 21.82 9.75 18.79
C LEU A 24 21.66 10.80 19.90
N ALA A 25 22.78 11.35 20.38
CA ALA A 25 22.81 12.14 21.60
C ALA A 25 22.09 13.48 21.50
N ASP A 26 22.26 14.17 20.37
CA ASP A 26 21.62 15.43 19.99
C ASP A 26 22.23 15.90 18.64
N PRO A 27 21.43 16.21 17.61
CA PRO A 27 21.92 16.85 16.37
C PRO A 27 22.66 18.19 16.58
N GLN A 28 22.44 18.85 17.72
CA GLN A 28 22.97 20.17 18.09
C GLN A 28 24.15 20.14 19.08
N ALA A 29 24.41 19.03 19.79
CA ALA A 29 25.52 18.92 20.74
C ALA A 29 26.87 18.64 20.05
N LYS A 30 27.97 19.16 20.62
CA LYS A 30 29.34 18.83 20.18
C LYS A 30 29.69 17.39 20.56
N SER A 31 30.59 16.77 19.79
CA SER A 31 31.19 15.46 20.09
C SER A 31 31.90 15.36 21.46
N ALA A 32 32.20 16.50 22.10
CA ALA A 32 32.84 16.57 23.41
C ALA A 32 31.85 16.73 24.59
N ASP A 33 30.60 17.13 24.35
CA ASP A 33 29.61 17.42 25.41
C ASP A 33 28.70 16.23 25.75
N TYR A 34 28.87 15.11 25.05
CA TYR A 34 28.11 13.85 25.22
C TYR A 34 28.13 13.29 26.66
N TYR A 35 29.18 13.61 27.43
CA TYR A 35 29.35 13.14 28.79
C TYR A 35 28.61 13.97 29.86
N SER A 36 28.01 15.12 29.49
CA SER A 36 27.20 15.92 30.43
C SER A 36 25.78 15.38 30.55
N GLU A 37 25.27 15.20 31.78
CA GLU A 37 23.93 14.65 32.04
C GLU A 37 22.80 15.66 31.81
N SER A 38 23.08 16.96 31.83
CA SER A 38 22.09 18.04 31.81
C SER A 38 21.59 18.47 30.42
N LYS A 39 22.17 17.94 29.33
CA LYS A 39 21.85 18.30 27.92
C LYS A 39 21.43 17.12 27.04
N ARG A 40 20.96 16.01 27.63
CA ARG A 40 20.68 14.77 26.87
C ARG A 40 19.22 14.65 26.43
N ALA A 41 19.03 14.14 25.22
CA ALA A 41 17.73 13.64 24.76
C ALA A 41 17.18 12.58 25.75
N PRO A 42 15.87 12.54 26.02
CA PRO A 42 15.28 11.48 26.83
C PRO A 42 15.54 10.10 26.23
N MET A 43 16.12 9.19 27.03
CA MET A 43 16.48 7.83 26.61
C MET A 43 15.87 6.77 27.51
N ARG A 44 15.40 5.67 26.91
CA ARG A 44 14.85 4.53 27.65
C ARG A 44 15.26 3.20 27.02
N TRP A 45 15.63 2.22 27.85
CA TRP A 45 15.83 0.85 27.39
C TRP A 45 14.50 0.25 26.89
N ALA A 46 14.52 -0.26 25.65
CA ALA A 46 13.47 -1.11 25.09
C ALA A 46 13.91 -2.56 25.26
N ALA A 47 13.75 -3.09 26.47
CA ALA A 47 14.18 -4.43 26.85
C ALA A 47 13.26 -4.98 27.94
N SER A 48 13.04 -6.30 27.94
CA SER A 48 12.30 -6.98 29.01
C SER A 48 13.05 -6.92 30.34
N ASP A 49 12.36 -7.22 31.44
CA ASP A 49 13.01 -7.32 32.76
C ASP A 49 14.07 -8.43 32.81
N ARG A 50 13.85 -9.52 32.06
CA ARG A 50 14.84 -10.58 31.90
C ARG A 50 16.10 -10.04 31.21
N ALA A 51 15.97 -9.35 30.08
CA ALA A 51 17.11 -8.79 29.37
C ALA A 51 17.85 -7.75 30.22
N LYS A 52 17.12 -6.89 30.94
CA LYS A 52 17.73 -5.92 31.86
C LYS A 52 18.53 -6.60 32.96
N ALA A 53 18.00 -7.63 33.58
CA ALA A 53 18.69 -8.39 34.63
C ALA A 53 19.92 -9.12 34.08
N GLN A 54 19.77 -9.83 32.95
CA GLN A 54 20.84 -10.64 32.36
C GLN A 54 22.00 -9.78 31.83
N LEU A 55 21.71 -8.61 31.29
CA LEU A 55 22.72 -7.70 30.73
C LEU A 55 23.19 -6.62 31.72
N GLY A 56 22.55 -6.51 32.89
CA GLY A 56 22.86 -5.50 33.90
C GLY A 56 22.58 -4.07 33.43
N LEU A 57 21.48 -3.85 32.70
CA LEU A 57 21.18 -2.55 32.08
C LEU A 57 20.80 -1.48 33.12
N GLY A 58 20.07 -1.85 34.17
CA GLY A 58 19.49 -0.93 35.14
C GLY A 58 18.28 -0.17 34.58
N ASP A 59 17.76 0.79 35.36
CA ASP A 59 16.59 1.59 35.00
C ASP A 59 16.93 2.82 34.15
N HIS A 60 18.14 3.34 34.31
CA HIS A 60 18.66 4.48 33.55
C HIS A 60 19.59 4.04 32.43
N VAL A 61 19.59 4.79 31.34
CA VAL A 61 20.45 4.52 30.18
C VAL A 61 21.84 5.09 30.44
N GLU A 62 22.83 4.21 30.51
CA GLU A 62 24.23 4.58 30.57
C GLU A 62 24.89 4.39 29.19
N LEU A 63 25.48 5.45 28.66
CA LEU A 63 25.96 5.51 27.28
C LEU A 63 27.09 4.53 26.97
N TRP A 64 27.95 4.26 27.95
CA TRP A 64 29.01 3.27 27.81
C TRP A 64 28.46 1.83 27.67
N LYS A 65 27.28 1.54 28.26
CA LYS A 65 26.57 0.26 28.06
C LYS A 65 25.99 0.16 26.65
N VAL A 66 25.43 1.28 26.14
CA VAL A 66 24.95 1.36 24.75
C VAL A 66 26.10 1.11 23.78
N GLU A 67 27.26 1.73 24.01
CA GLU A 67 28.46 1.52 23.19
C GLU A 67 28.89 0.05 23.16
N ARG A 68 28.90 -0.62 24.32
CA ARG A 68 29.24 -2.04 24.41
C ARG A 68 28.24 -2.91 23.62
N LEU A 69 26.94 -2.66 23.75
CA LEU A 69 25.92 -3.40 22.99
C LEU A 69 26.05 -3.19 21.48
N LEU A 70 26.34 -1.97 21.01
CA LEU A 70 26.61 -1.68 19.60
C LEU A 70 27.79 -2.49 19.05
N ASN A 71 28.79 -2.77 19.88
CA ASN A 71 29.95 -3.61 19.54
C ASN A 71 29.69 -5.12 19.76
N GLY A 72 28.47 -5.51 20.14
CA GLY A 72 28.13 -6.90 20.44
C GLY A 72 28.74 -7.44 21.73
N LEU A 73 29.13 -6.55 22.64
CA LEU A 73 29.77 -6.88 23.92
C LEU A 73 28.76 -6.82 25.06
N HIS A 74 28.99 -7.66 26.07
CA HIS A 74 28.22 -7.62 27.30
C HIS A 74 28.44 -6.28 28.03
N PRO A 75 27.39 -5.55 28.43
CA PRO A 75 27.53 -4.24 29.08
C PRO A 75 28.45 -4.30 30.29
N TYR A 76 28.25 -5.25 31.20
CA TYR A 76 29.10 -5.35 32.40
C TYR A 76 30.45 -6.08 32.18
N THR A 77 30.44 -7.35 31.74
CA THR A 77 31.65 -8.17 31.66
C THR A 77 32.58 -7.82 30.50
N GLY A 78 32.06 -7.22 29.42
CA GLY A 78 32.82 -6.97 28.19
C GLY A 78 32.97 -8.20 27.29
N ASP A 79 32.38 -9.34 27.65
CA ASP A 79 32.45 -10.56 26.85
C ASP A 79 31.76 -10.41 25.50
N LEU A 80 32.28 -11.08 24.47
CA LEU A 80 31.65 -11.10 23.16
C LEU A 80 30.36 -11.93 23.19
N LEU A 81 29.23 -11.27 22.96
CA LEU A 81 27.90 -11.88 22.91
C LEU A 81 27.47 -12.29 21.50
N ARG A 82 28.10 -11.73 20.46
CA ARG A 82 27.82 -12.05 19.05
C ARG A 82 29.08 -11.98 18.20
N ARG A 83 29.21 -12.91 17.24
CA ARG A 83 30.37 -12.95 16.33
C ARG A 83 30.27 -11.89 15.22
N TYR A 84 31.42 -11.35 14.84
CA TYR A 84 31.58 -10.54 13.64
C TYR A 84 31.51 -11.41 12.38
N GLY A 85 31.06 -10.83 11.27
CA GLY A 85 31.05 -11.50 9.98
C GLY A 85 32.45 -11.69 9.38
N PRO A 86 32.57 -12.35 8.22
CA PRO A 86 33.84 -12.60 7.54
C PRO A 86 34.65 -11.32 7.24
N THR A 87 33.95 -10.20 7.04
CA THR A 87 34.51 -8.85 6.80
C THR A 87 34.97 -8.16 8.08
N LYS A 88 34.94 -8.83 9.24
CA LYS A 88 35.16 -8.23 10.57
C LYS A 88 34.22 -7.06 10.89
N THR A 89 33.04 -7.06 10.28
CA THR A 89 31.96 -6.09 10.54
C THR A 89 30.75 -6.78 11.16
N MET A 90 29.93 -6.02 11.87
CA MET A 90 28.63 -6.47 12.37
C MET A 90 27.61 -5.34 12.33
N ILE A 91 26.33 -5.70 12.16
CA ILE A 91 25.24 -4.75 12.41
C ILE A 91 25.06 -4.64 13.92
N GLY A 92 25.46 -3.50 14.49
CA GLY A 92 25.39 -3.22 15.92
C GLY A 92 23.99 -2.83 16.38
N ALA A 93 23.24 -2.13 15.54
CA ALA A 93 21.82 -1.85 15.72
C ALA A 93 21.11 -1.60 14.39
N ILE A 94 19.79 -1.78 14.41
CA ILE A 94 18.88 -1.30 13.38
C ILE A 94 18.14 -0.10 13.97
N ASP A 95 18.34 1.08 13.42
CA ASP A 95 17.59 2.28 13.76
C ASP A 95 16.25 2.26 13.03
N VAL A 96 15.18 2.25 13.81
CA VAL A 96 13.79 2.35 13.37
C VAL A 96 13.28 3.70 13.87
N THR A 97 13.32 4.70 12.99
CA THR A 97 12.90 6.06 13.34
C THR A 97 11.39 6.21 13.12
N GLU A 98 10.66 6.43 14.20
CA GLU A 98 9.22 6.58 14.23
C GLU A 98 8.82 8.02 14.50
N SER A 99 7.93 8.59 13.67
CA SER A 99 7.35 9.91 13.90
C SER A 99 5.84 9.80 14.13
N PRO A 100 5.40 9.26 15.29
CA PRO A 100 3.97 9.07 15.56
C PRO A 100 3.26 10.41 15.80
N ALA A 101 3.97 11.42 16.28
CA ALA A 101 3.42 12.74 16.58
C ALA A 101 3.24 13.54 15.28
N PRO A 102 2.01 13.97 14.95
CA PRO A 102 1.79 14.93 13.89
C PRO A 102 2.30 16.31 14.32
N LYS A 103 2.22 17.27 13.40
CA LYS A 103 2.81 18.59 13.62
C LYS A 103 2.12 19.33 14.77
N SER A 104 0.79 19.25 14.86
CA SER A 104 0.02 19.84 15.98
C SER A 104 0.48 19.35 17.35
N VAL A 105 0.77 18.05 17.51
CA VAL A 105 1.28 17.50 18.78
C VAL A 105 2.67 18.04 19.10
N SER A 106 3.54 18.16 18.10
CA SER A 106 4.87 18.76 18.29
C SER A 106 4.80 20.25 18.64
N ILE A 107 3.84 20.99 18.07
CA ILE A 107 3.58 22.40 18.40
C ILE A 107 3.03 22.52 19.83
N LEU A 108 2.04 21.70 20.18
CA LEU A 108 1.47 21.68 21.52
C LEU A 108 2.54 21.38 22.56
N TRP A 109 3.39 20.38 22.31
CA TRP A 109 4.55 20.09 23.15
C TRP A 109 5.50 21.29 23.26
N ALA A 110 5.82 21.96 22.15
CA ALA A 110 6.74 23.10 22.17
C ALA A 110 6.26 24.25 23.07
N LEU A 111 4.96 24.52 23.04
CA LEU A 111 4.30 25.61 23.76
C LEU A 111 3.81 25.23 25.18
N ALA A 112 3.80 23.94 25.51
CA ALA A 112 3.32 23.44 26.78
C ALA A 112 4.23 23.83 27.97
N ASP A 113 3.64 23.82 29.16
CA ASP A 113 4.38 23.88 30.42
C ASP A 113 5.20 22.59 30.65
N PHE A 114 6.01 22.59 31.71
CA PHE A 114 6.91 21.47 32.00
C PHE A 114 6.17 20.15 32.22
N GLU A 115 5.02 20.19 32.90
CA GLU A 115 4.28 18.98 33.27
C GLU A 115 3.63 18.35 32.03
N LEU A 116 2.93 19.16 31.23
CA LEU A 116 2.32 18.68 29.99
C LEU A 116 3.38 18.25 28.96
N LYS A 117 4.54 18.94 28.89
CA LYS A 117 5.67 18.48 28.06
C LYS A 117 6.07 17.06 28.41
N LYS A 118 6.32 16.79 29.70
CA LYS A 118 6.71 15.46 30.18
C LYS A 118 5.65 14.40 29.87
N GLN A 119 4.37 14.74 30.01
CA GLN A 119 3.26 13.84 29.68
C GLN A 119 3.25 13.50 28.19
N ILE A 120 3.35 14.50 27.30
CA ILE A 120 3.40 14.27 25.84
C ILE A 120 4.63 13.45 25.44
N GLU A 121 5.80 13.74 26.01
CA GLU A 121 7.02 12.95 25.78
C GLU A 121 6.83 11.48 26.17
N GLY A 122 6.21 11.24 27.34
CA GLY A 122 5.87 9.91 27.82
C GLY A 122 4.89 9.18 26.90
N MET A 123 3.85 9.86 26.41
CA MET A 123 2.88 9.31 25.46
C MET A 123 3.55 8.93 24.13
N VAL A 124 4.39 9.81 23.58
CA VAL A 124 5.10 9.57 22.31
C VAL A 124 6.05 8.37 22.42
N VAL A 125 6.88 8.33 23.47
CA VAL A 125 7.80 7.21 23.70
C VAL A 125 7.04 5.92 23.97
N GLY A 126 5.97 5.99 24.77
CA GLY A 126 5.09 4.86 25.10
C GLY A 126 4.45 4.25 23.86
N ALA A 127 3.89 5.07 22.97
CA ALA A 127 3.26 4.63 21.73
C ALA A 127 4.22 3.88 20.81
N VAL A 128 5.45 4.41 20.64
CA VAL A 128 6.48 3.72 19.87
C VAL A 128 6.94 2.44 20.56
N ALA A 129 7.05 2.45 21.89
CA ALA A 129 7.44 1.26 22.65
C ALA A 129 6.41 0.13 22.51
N GLY A 130 5.12 0.45 22.61
CA GLY A 130 4.03 -0.49 22.42
C GLY A 130 4.03 -1.08 21.01
N ALA A 131 4.12 -0.24 19.98
CA ALA A 131 4.14 -0.69 18.59
C ALA A 131 5.35 -1.59 18.28
N VAL A 132 6.56 -1.18 18.72
CA VAL A 132 7.78 -1.99 18.56
C VAL A 132 7.67 -3.31 19.32
N ALA A 133 7.13 -3.30 20.54
CA ALA A 133 6.92 -4.52 21.33
C ALA A 133 5.97 -5.49 20.61
N VAL A 134 4.84 -5.03 20.08
CA VAL A 134 3.93 -5.88 19.30
C VAL A 134 4.66 -6.50 18.12
N MET A 135 5.37 -5.70 17.32
CA MET A 135 6.13 -6.19 16.17
C MET A 135 7.16 -7.26 16.56
N THR A 136 7.94 -7.04 17.62
CA THR A 136 8.99 -7.98 18.03
C THR A 136 8.46 -9.29 18.57
N HIS A 137 7.22 -9.32 19.07
CA HIS A 137 6.55 -10.53 19.56
C HIS A 137 5.78 -11.28 18.47
N THR A 138 5.23 -10.60 17.47
CA THR A 138 4.37 -11.24 16.46
C THR A 138 5.14 -11.62 15.19
N VAL A 139 6.09 -10.78 14.75
CA VAL A 139 6.83 -10.95 13.50
C VAL A 139 8.05 -11.88 13.72
N PRO A 140 8.32 -12.84 12.82
CA PRO A 140 9.45 -13.76 12.94
C PRO A 140 10.78 -13.10 12.56
N LEU A 141 11.21 -12.11 13.34
CA LEU A 141 12.32 -11.20 13.05
C LEU A 141 13.72 -11.84 13.02
N VAL A 142 13.85 -13.15 13.27
CA VAL A 142 15.16 -13.79 13.42
C VAL A 142 15.29 -14.99 12.49
N ARG A 143 16.51 -15.22 11.99
CA ARG A 143 16.83 -16.32 11.08
C ARG A 143 17.45 -17.49 11.84
N GLU A 144 16.93 -18.68 11.60
CA GLU A 144 17.43 -19.94 12.16
C GLU A 144 17.75 -20.93 11.04
N ALA A 145 18.97 -21.48 11.06
CA ALA A 145 19.35 -22.56 10.16
C ALA A 145 18.72 -23.89 10.64
N TYR A 146 18.09 -24.63 9.74
CA TYR A 146 17.45 -25.92 10.04
C TYR A 146 17.96 -27.07 9.16
N GLY A 147 18.79 -26.80 8.16
CA GLY A 147 19.36 -27.80 7.26
C GLY A 147 20.84 -27.57 6.97
N PRO A 148 21.45 -28.45 6.15
CA PRO A 148 22.89 -28.47 5.94
C PRO A 148 23.40 -27.32 5.06
N THR A 149 22.53 -26.65 4.30
CA THR A 149 22.93 -25.59 3.38
C THR A 149 22.67 -24.21 3.97
N SER A 150 23.40 -23.20 3.49
CA SER A 150 23.17 -21.79 3.83
C SER A 150 21.81 -21.24 3.37
N LYS A 151 21.06 -22.02 2.56
CA LYS A 151 19.70 -21.70 2.12
C LYS A 151 18.63 -22.31 3.02
N ASP A 152 18.97 -23.30 3.85
CA ASP A 152 18.04 -23.96 4.76
C ASP A 152 17.85 -23.13 6.02
N VAL A 153 17.25 -21.95 5.83
CA VAL A 153 17.04 -20.95 6.88
C VAL A 153 15.57 -20.59 6.94
N ARG A 154 14.98 -20.66 8.12
CA ARG A 154 13.61 -20.25 8.39
C ARG A 154 13.58 -18.98 9.25
N ALA A 155 12.50 -18.23 9.13
CA ALA A 155 12.21 -17.10 10.00
C ALA A 155 11.52 -17.61 11.27
N ILE A 156 11.98 -17.17 12.44
CA ILE A 156 11.40 -17.48 13.75
C ILE A 156 11.26 -16.21 14.58
N ARG A 157 10.38 -16.24 15.58
CA ARG A 157 10.20 -15.13 16.51
C ARG A 157 11.47 -14.91 17.34
N ALA A 158 11.71 -13.66 17.71
CA ALA A 158 12.72 -13.33 18.69
C ALA A 158 12.29 -13.87 20.07
N ASN A 159 13.26 -14.21 20.91
CA ASN A 159 13.00 -14.58 22.30
C ASN A 159 12.81 -13.33 23.14
N ASP A 160 13.72 -12.36 22.99
CA ASP A 160 13.74 -11.13 23.77
C ASP A 160 14.55 -10.06 23.05
N VAL A 161 13.88 -9.07 22.47
CA VAL A 161 14.57 -8.00 21.72
C VAL A 161 15.10 -6.95 22.68
N VAL A 162 16.40 -6.66 22.56
CA VAL A 162 17.09 -5.62 23.34
C VAL A 162 17.31 -4.41 22.44
N GLY A 163 16.86 -3.26 22.91
CA GLY A 163 16.93 -2.00 22.18
C GLY A 163 17.01 -0.77 23.07
N LEU A 164 17.06 0.40 22.42
CA LEU A 164 17.10 1.72 23.03
C LEU A 164 16.14 2.64 22.29
N GLN A 165 15.35 3.42 23.01
CA GLN A 165 14.56 4.51 22.45
C GLN A 165 15.18 5.85 22.83
N VAL A 166 15.29 6.74 21.85
CA VAL A 166 15.79 8.10 22.02
C VAL A 166 14.79 9.08 21.43
N LEU A 167 14.25 9.96 22.25
CA LEU A 167 13.28 10.98 21.81
C LEU A 167 14.02 12.22 21.31
N HIS A 168 13.77 12.61 20.07
CA HIS A 168 14.24 13.86 19.48
C HIS A 168 13.06 14.82 19.28
N SER A 169 13.31 16.11 19.41
CA SER A 169 12.27 17.15 19.47
C SER A 169 12.30 18.18 18.33
N THR A 170 13.31 18.15 17.47
CA THR A 170 13.51 19.13 16.40
C THR A 170 13.57 18.45 15.04
N ALA A 171 12.97 19.07 14.03
CA ALA A 171 13.09 18.64 12.65
C ALA A 171 14.51 18.89 12.13
N ARG A 172 14.86 18.22 11.03
CA ARG A 172 16.05 18.57 10.25
C ARG A 172 15.88 19.96 9.65
N LEU A 173 16.95 20.77 9.67
CA LEU A 173 16.97 22.13 9.12
C LEU A 173 16.61 22.14 7.63
N SER A 174 15.89 23.18 7.24
CA SER A 174 15.52 23.45 5.85
C SER A 174 16.39 24.55 5.26
N GLU A 175 16.69 24.52 3.96
CA GLU A 175 17.35 25.65 3.28
C GLU A 175 16.51 26.93 3.35
N SER A 176 15.18 26.80 3.48
CA SER A 176 14.23 27.93 3.52
C SER A 176 14.23 28.73 4.84
N LYS A 177 14.67 28.13 5.95
CA LYS A 177 14.79 28.79 7.27
C LYS A 177 16.21 28.55 7.80
N PRO A 178 17.18 29.44 7.50
CA PRO A 178 18.56 29.22 7.90
C PRO A 178 18.68 29.21 9.42
N GLY A 179 19.01 28.04 9.97
CA GLY A 179 19.46 27.88 11.36
C GLY A 179 18.41 27.57 12.43
N ILE A 180 17.11 27.70 12.15
CA ILE A 180 16.05 27.47 13.17
C ILE A 180 15.24 26.21 12.80
N PRO A 181 15.33 25.12 13.58
CA PRO A 181 14.54 23.92 13.30
C PRO A 181 13.08 24.09 13.77
N ASP A 182 12.16 23.50 13.01
CA ASP A 182 10.77 23.40 13.43
C ASP A 182 10.61 22.32 14.54
N PRO A 183 9.62 22.43 15.45
CA PRO A 183 9.36 21.39 16.45
C PRO A 183 8.89 20.10 15.77
N GLN A 184 9.49 18.97 16.11
CA GLN A 184 9.15 17.65 15.57
C GLN A 184 9.54 16.55 16.54
N LEU A 185 8.55 16.04 17.28
CA LEU A 185 8.73 14.86 18.12
C LEU A 185 8.86 13.61 17.25
N HIS A 186 9.92 12.85 17.47
CA HIS A 186 10.16 11.56 16.83
C HIS A 186 11.10 10.70 17.68
N VAL A 187 10.97 9.39 17.57
CA VAL A 187 11.72 8.43 18.37
C VAL A 187 12.64 7.60 17.48
N HIS A 188 13.91 7.57 17.82
CA HIS A 188 14.85 6.59 17.29
C HIS A 188 14.76 5.33 18.15
N ALA A 189 14.13 4.28 17.62
CA ALA A 189 14.09 2.96 18.25
C ALA A 189 15.21 2.08 17.67
N LEU A 190 16.33 2.01 18.39
CA LEU A 190 17.46 1.17 18.06
C LEU A 190 17.22 -0.25 18.53
N LEU A 191 17.19 -1.19 17.61
CA LEU A 191 17.12 -2.62 17.92
C LEU A 191 18.51 -3.22 17.81
N PHE A 192 19.14 -3.58 18.93
CA PHE A 192 20.49 -4.13 18.94
C PHE A 192 20.49 -5.57 18.44
N ALA A 193 19.71 -6.44 19.09
CA ALA A 193 19.71 -7.88 18.85
C ALA A 193 18.57 -8.60 19.59
N ASP A 194 18.34 -9.85 19.23
CA ASP A 194 17.58 -10.85 19.99
C ASP A 194 18.49 -11.51 21.05
N LEU A 195 18.11 -11.46 22.32
CA LEU A 195 18.79 -12.11 23.44
C LEU A 195 18.25 -13.53 23.63
N ARG A 196 19.12 -14.51 23.37
CA ARG A 196 18.80 -15.93 23.50
C ARG A 196 18.81 -16.39 24.96
N GLU A 197 18.20 -17.55 25.21
CA GLU A 197 18.24 -18.22 26.53
C GLU A 197 19.65 -18.53 27.02
N ASP A 198 20.58 -18.81 26.10
CA ASP A 198 22.00 -19.04 26.42
C ASP A 198 22.79 -17.74 26.73
N GLY A 199 22.12 -16.58 26.73
CA GLY A 199 22.72 -15.27 26.97
C GLY A 199 23.53 -14.70 25.80
N LYS A 200 23.53 -15.36 24.63
CA LYS A 200 24.15 -14.81 23.41
C LYS A 200 23.17 -13.93 22.64
N LEU A 201 23.73 -12.99 21.88
CA LEU A 201 22.97 -12.09 21.02
C LEU A 201 22.91 -12.63 19.59
N ARG A 202 21.72 -12.52 18.99
CA ARG A 202 21.41 -12.95 17.63
C ARG A 202 20.93 -11.77 16.79
N ALA A 203 21.37 -11.73 15.54
CA ALA A 203 21.04 -10.61 14.65
C ALA A 203 19.55 -10.63 14.25
N ILE A 204 18.97 -9.43 14.19
CA ILE A 204 17.61 -9.20 13.71
C ILE A 204 17.62 -9.04 12.18
N ASP A 205 16.65 -9.64 11.48
CA ASP A 205 16.44 -9.45 10.05
C ASP A 205 15.62 -8.19 9.77
N SER A 206 16.34 -7.10 9.45
CA SER A 206 15.77 -5.82 9.01
C SER A 206 14.76 -5.90 7.88
N ARG A 207 14.81 -6.93 7.01
CA ARG A 207 13.89 -7.04 5.86
C ARG A 207 12.46 -7.22 6.33
N LEU A 208 12.26 -7.94 7.44
CA LEU A 208 10.95 -8.20 7.98
C LEU A 208 10.37 -6.95 8.65
N ILE A 209 11.21 -6.15 9.33
CA ILE A 209 10.80 -4.83 9.85
C ILE A 209 10.28 -3.95 8.72
N LEU A 210 11.01 -3.88 7.59
CA LEU A 210 10.61 -3.12 6.41
C LEU A 210 9.26 -3.55 5.82
N GLN A 211 8.96 -4.85 5.88
CA GLN A 211 7.69 -5.38 5.36
C GLN A 211 6.48 -5.05 6.26
N HIS A 212 6.73 -4.70 7.51
CA HIS A 212 5.72 -4.37 8.54
C HIS A 212 5.75 -2.90 8.96
N GLN A 213 6.59 -2.05 8.36
CA GLN A 213 6.74 -0.64 8.74
C GLN A 213 5.40 0.12 8.77
N THR A 214 4.52 -0.10 7.79
CA THR A 214 3.24 0.61 7.72
C THR A 214 2.30 0.23 8.86
N GLU A 215 2.37 -1.02 9.31
CA GLU A 215 1.60 -1.52 10.47
C GLU A 215 2.15 -0.92 11.76
N LEU A 216 3.48 -0.86 11.90
CA LEU A 216 4.18 -0.26 13.02
C LEU A 216 3.85 1.24 13.14
N ASP A 217 4.01 2.01 12.06
CA ASP A 217 3.67 3.43 11.96
C ASP A 217 2.21 3.69 12.34
N GLY A 218 1.30 2.88 11.79
CA GLY A 218 -0.14 3.00 12.02
C GLY A 218 -0.50 2.73 13.48
N SER A 219 0.07 1.68 14.06
CA SER A 219 -0.15 1.29 15.45
C SER A 219 0.35 2.38 16.41
N ALA A 220 1.58 2.89 16.22
CA ALA A 220 2.12 3.95 17.05
C ALA A 220 1.33 5.27 16.95
N GLN A 221 0.84 5.63 15.76
CA GLN A 221 -0.02 6.80 15.59
C GLN A 221 -1.40 6.60 16.22
N ALA A 222 -2.00 5.42 16.10
CA ALA A 222 -3.30 5.13 16.68
C ALA A 222 -3.23 5.11 18.21
N ASP A 223 -2.16 4.55 18.77
CA ASP A 223 -1.92 4.56 20.22
C ASP A 223 -1.73 5.99 20.75
N LEU A 224 -0.86 6.80 20.10
CA LEU A 224 -0.66 8.18 20.51
C LEU A 224 -1.95 9.02 20.41
N ALA A 225 -2.71 8.86 19.33
CA ALA A 225 -3.99 9.53 19.18
C ALA A 225 -4.98 9.11 20.29
N MET A 226 -4.98 7.84 20.68
CA MET A 226 -5.83 7.34 21.77
C MET A 226 -5.40 7.88 23.14
N GLU A 227 -4.10 7.92 23.44
CA GLU A 227 -3.59 8.49 24.70
C GLU A 227 -3.91 10.00 24.80
N LEU A 228 -3.80 10.74 23.70
CA LEU A 228 -4.20 12.15 23.64
C LEU A 228 -5.72 12.32 23.82
N ALA A 229 -6.53 11.46 23.19
CA ALA A 229 -7.98 11.46 23.36
C ALA A 229 -8.39 11.12 24.79
N ARG A 230 -7.70 10.17 25.45
CA ARG A 230 -7.86 9.86 26.88
C ARG A 230 -7.51 11.05 27.77
N ALA A 231 -6.49 11.82 27.40
CA ALA A 231 -6.18 13.12 28.03
C ALA A 231 -7.15 14.25 27.64
N GLY A 232 -8.19 13.95 26.84
CA GLY A 232 -9.30 14.82 26.48
C GLY A 232 -9.02 15.77 25.31
N PHE A 233 -7.89 15.61 24.61
CA PHE A 233 -7.63 16.33 23.36
C PHE A 233 -8.50 15.75 22.24
N GLU A 234 -9.20 16.62 21.51
CA GLU A 234 -10.00 16.20 20.36
C GLU A 234 -9.09 15.95 19.15
N ILE A 235 -9.31 14.82 18.45
CA ILE A 235 -8.52 14.40 17.29
C ILE A 235 -9.28 14.68 16.00
N GLU A 236 -8.72 15.52 15.14
CA GLU A 236 -9.26 15.78 13.80
C GLU A 236 -8.64 14.82 12.79
N ARG A 237 -9.47 14.04 12.11
CA ARG A 237 -9.06 13.06 11.09
C ARG A 237 -9.28 13.64 9.69
N THR A 238 -8.25 13.62 8.84
CA THR A 238 -8.31 14.08 7.45
C THR A 238 -7.87 12.96 6.50
N PRO A 239 -8.77 12.41 5.66
CA PRO A 239 -8.39 11.43 4.66
C PRO A 239 -7.53 12.08 3.57
N ILE A 240 -6.32 11.57 3.39
CA ILE A 240 -5.41 11.98 2.33
C ILE A 240 -5.62 11.07 1.12
N LEU A 241 -6.06 11.66 0.01
CA LEU A 241 -6.31 10.94 -1.22
C LEU A 241 -5.02 10.73 -2.03
N GLY A 242 -4.89 9.56 -2.64
CA GLY A 242 -3.89 9.28 -3.67
C GLY A 242 -4.28 9.86 -5.03
N PRO A 243 -3.40 9.76 -6.05
CA PRO A 243 -3.70 10.23 -7.41
C PRO A 243 -4.94 9.60 -8.04
N ASN A 244 -5.33 8.42 -7.56
CA ASN A 244 -6.51 7.67 -7.96
C ASN A 244 -7.80 8.09 -7.21
N GLY A 245 -7.76 9.15 -6.40
CA GLY A 245 -8.89 9.62 -5.58
C GLY A 245 -9.23 8.71 -4.39
N LYS A 246 -8.41 7.68 -4.11
CA LYS A 246 -8.63 6.71 -3.02
C LYS A 246 -7.93 7.16 -1.75
N VAL A 247 -8.46 6.79 -0.58
CA VAL A 247 -7.83 7.12 0.71
C VAL A 247 -6.52 6.37 0.85
N LYS A 248 -5.40 7.09 0.72
CA LYS A 248 -4.06 6.55 0.88
C LYS A 248 -3.72 6.35 2.36
N ARG A 249 -4.05 7.35 3.17
CA ARG A 249 -3.84 7.36 4.63
C ARG A 249 -4.77 8.40 5.28
N ILE A 250 -5.04 8.22 6.55
CA ILE A 250 -5.58 9.23 7.46
C ILE A 250 -4.42 10.07 8.00
N ALA A 251 -4.41 11.37 7.68
CA ALA A 251 -3.67 12.35 8.46
C ALA A 251 -4.52 12.76 9.66
N TRP A 252 -3.88 13.20 10.73
CA TRP A 252 -4.60 13.63 11.92
C TRP A 252 -3.86 14.76 12.62
N GLU A 253 -4.61 15.62 13.31
CA GLU A 253 -4.08 16.73 14.10
C GLU A 253 -4.92 16.91 15.38
N VAL A 254 -4.35 17.52 16.41
CA VAL A 254 -5.08 17.94 17.61
C VAL A 254 -5.88 19.20 17.30
N LYS A 255 -7.18 19.17 17.58
CA LYS A 255 -8.08 20.30 17.41
C LYS A 255 -7.65 21.48 18.28
N GLY A 256 -7.78 22.69 17.75
CA GLY A 256 -7.38 23.93 18.43
C GLY A 256 -5.98 24.43 18.06
N ILE A 257 -5.21 23.66 17.29
CA ILE A 257 -3.94 24.12 16.71
C ILE A 257 -4.19 24.69 15.30
N PRO A 258 -3.89 25.97 15.02
CA PRO A 258 -4.22 26.59 13.74
C PRO A 258 -3.52 25.92 12.54
N ALA A 259 -4.27 25.63 11.48
CA ALA A 259 -3.71 25.05 10.24
C ALA A 259 -2.63 25.93 9.59
N SER A 260 -2.74 27.26 9.73
CA SER A 260 -1.71 28.21 9.28
C SER A 260 -0.39 28.03 10.03
N LEU A 261 -0.45 27.75 11.34
CA LEU A 261 0.73 27.51 12.17
C LEU A 261 1.36 26.15 11.84
N ILE A 262 0.54 25.11 11.67
CA ILE A 262 0.99 23.79 11.21
C ILE A 262 1.76 23.91 9.90
N LYS A 263 1.24 24.69 8.95
CA LYS A 263 1.92 24.97 7.68
C LYS A 263 3.21 25.75 7.90
N ALA A 264 3.21 26.81 8.71
CA ALA A 264 4.38 27.64 8.98
C ALA A 264 5.53 26.87 9.66
N MET A 265 5.20 25.91 10.55
CA MET A 265 6.16 25.06 11.26
C MET A 265 6.41 23.71 10.59
N SER A 266 6.15 23.61 9.28
CA SER A 266 6.40 22.42 8.45
C SER A 266 7.36 22.71 7.29
N GLY A 267 8.35 23.58 7.49
CA GLY A 267 9.27 24.04 6.44
C GLY A 267 10.02 22.89 5.75
N ARG A 268 10.49 21.91 6.53
CA ARG A 268 11.16 20.73 5.98
C ARG A 268 10.25 19.86 5.09
N SER A 269 8.96 19.75 5.44
CA SER A 269 8.00 18.99 4.64
C SER A 269 7.70 19.69 3.30
N GLN A 270 7.63 21.02 3.32
CA GLN A 270 7.46 21.84 2.10
C GLN A 270 8.67 21.72 1.18
N GLU A 271 9.88 21.87 1.73
CA GLU A 271 11.13 21.68 1.00
C GLU A 271 11.24 20.27 0.39
N ILE A 272 10.87 19.21 1.13
CA ILE A 272 10.85 17.84 0.60
C ILE A 272 9.88 17.73 -0.58
N SER A 273 8.71 18.38 -0.52
CA SER A 273 7.74 18.40 -1.62
C SER A 273 8.31 19.09 -2.86
N GLU A 274 8.97 20.23 -2.69
CA GLU A 274 9.63 20.94 -3.79
C GLU A 274 10.79 20.12 -4.37
N LEU A 275 11.64 19.53 -3.53
CA LEU A 275 12.73 18.66 -3.96
C LEU A 275 12.19 17.43 -4.69
N THR A 276 11.04 16.89 -4.29
CA THR A 276 10.38 15.76 -4.96
C THR A 276 9.99 16.13 -6.38
N GLN A 277 9.41 17.32 -6.56
CA GLN A 277 9.04 17.84 -7.87
C GLN A 277 10.29 18.09 -8.73
N ARG A 278 11.29 18.81 -8.19
CA ARG A 278 12.56 19.07 -8.90
C ARG A 278 13.27 17.79 -9.30
N TYR A 279 13.34 16.79 -8.43
CA TYR A 279 13.95 15.50 -8.74
C TYR A 279 13.24 14.80 -9.91
N ARG A 280 11.90 14.82 -9.95
CA ARG A 280 11.13 14.26 -11.07
C ARG A 280 11.40 15.01 -12.37
N GLU A 281 11.45 16.34 -12.32
CA GLU A 281 11.71 17.20 -13.49
C GLU A 281 13.14 17.00 -14.02
N GLU A 282 14.15 16.92 -13.14
CA GLU A 282 15.56 16.78 -13.51
C GLU A 282 15.92 15.37 -13.99
N THR A 283 15.31 14.33 -13.41
CA THR A 283 15.72 12.94 -13.64
C THR A 283 14.73 12.10 -14.44
N GLY A 284 13.48 12.57 -14.56
CA GLY A 284 12.37 11.77 -15.10
C GLY A 284 11.97 10.57 -14.24
N ARG A 285 12.51 10.45 -13.01
CA ARG A 285 12.27 9.32 -12.10
C ARG A 285 11.43 9.72 -10.92
N GLU A 286 10.68 8.77 -10.36
CA GLU A 286 9.99 8.98 -9.09
C GLU A 286 10.99 9.21 -7.95
N ALA A 287 10.65 10.14 -7.06
CA ALA A 287 11.42 10.47 -5.86
C ALA A 287 11.37 9.33 -4.82
N SER A 288 12.11 8.26 -5.09
CA SER A 288 12.21 7.09 -4.22
C SER A 288 13.56 6.39 -4.37
N GLY A 289 13.94 5.65 -3.33
CA GLY A 289 15.14 4.82 -3.31
C GLY A 289 16.48 5.57 -3.21
N PRO A 290 17.61 4.87 -3.40
CA PRO A 290 18.94 5.40 -3.05
C PRO A 290 19.40 6.62 -3.87
N GLY A 291 18.81 6.84 -5.04
CA GLY A 291 19.09 8.02 -5.87
C GLY A 291 18.46 9.28 -5.27
N TRP A 292 17.20 9.16 -4.84
CA TRP A 292 16.48 10.21 -4.11
C TRP A 292 17.14 10.50 -2.75
N ASP A 293 17.52 9.47 -1.99
CA ASP A 293 18.14 9.66 -0.67
C ASP A 293 19.43 10.49 -0.75
N ARG A 294 20.27 10.23 -1.76
CA ARG A 294 21.49 11.00 -2.03
C ARG A 294 21.19 12.42 -2.48
N TYR A 295 20.19 12.60 -3.34
CA TYR A 295 19.76 13.92 -3.81
C TYR A 295 19.35 14.82 -2.64
N VAL A 296 18.50 14.30 -1.75
CA VAL A 296 18.03 15.03 -0.56
C VAL A 296 19.16 15.24 0.45
N ALA A 297 20.08 14.29 0.60
CA ALA A 297 21.21 14.42 1.53
C ALA A 297 22.17 15.55 1.16
N GLY A 298 22.29 15.89 -0.14
CA GLY A 298 23.15 16.97 -0.63
C GLY A 298 22.55 18.38 -0.53
N LYS A 299 21.27 18.52 -0.17
CA LYS A 299 20.52 19.79 -0.12
C LYS A 299 20.15 20.16 1.33
N ARG A 300 21.16 20.17 2.21
CA ARG A 300 20.99 20.41 3.65
C ARG A 300 21.45 21.81 4.01
N GLY A 301 20.61 22.56 4.73
CA GLY A 301 20.97 23.86 5.29
C GLY A 301 22.10 23.78 6.34
N ALA A 302 22.88 24.85 6.46
CA ALA A 302 23.95 24.96 7.45
C ALA A 302 23.39 25.02 8.88
N LYS A 303 24.09 24.39 9.84
CA LYS A 303 23.69 24.34 11.25
C LYS A 303 23.94 25.71 11.92
N ALA A 304 22.91 26.30 12.51
CA ALA A 304 23.08 27.31 13.55
C ALA A 304 22.84 26.65 14.92
N HIS A 305 23.59 27.09 15.93
CA HIS A 305 23.42 26.64 17.31
C HIS A 305 22.50 27.63 18.02
N VAL A 306 21.34 27.16 18.47
CA VAL A 306 20.35 27.93 19.21
C VAL A 306 20.11 27.19 20.52
N GLU A 307 20.19 27.87 21.67
CA GLU A 307 19.92 27.25 22.96
C GLU A 307 18.42 26.92 23.11
N ALA A 308 18.08 25.89 23.90
CA ALA A 308 16.71 25.39 23.99
C ALA A 308 15.68 26.45 24.45
N SER A 309 16.08 27.36 25.33
CA SER A 309 15.23 28.47 25.80
C SER A 309 14.98 29.52 24.71
N GLU A 310 15.98 29.82 23.89
CA GLU A 310 15.87 30.74 22.76
C GLU A 310 14.97 30.14 21.67
N LEU A 311 15.13 28.84 21.41
CA LEU A 311 14.28 28.10 20.46
C LEU A 311 12.81 28.07 20.89
N ALA A 312 12.55 27.86 22.19
CA ALA A 312 11.20 27.91 22.74
C ALA A 312 10.57 29.31 22.59
N ALA A 313 11.35 30.38 22.80
CA ALA A 313 10.87 31.75 22.60
C ALA A 313 10.53 32.03 21.13
N ILE A 314 11.37 31.59 20.19
CA ILE A 314 11.12 31.73 18.75
C ILE A 314 9.82 31.01 18.36
N TRP A 315 9.62 29.78 18.83
CA TRP A 315 8.40 29.03 18.53
C TRP A 315 7.15 29.68 19.13
N ALA A 316 7.24 30.21 20.36
CA ALA A 316 6.14 30.94 20.98
C ALA A 316 5.77 32.22 20.22
N GLU A 317 6.76 32.99 19.75
CA GLU A 317 6.54 34.19 18.96
C GLU A 317 5.86 33.85 17.62
N GLU A 318 6.32 32.79 16.95
CA GLU A 318 5.71 32.32 15.71
C GLU A 318 4.27 31.81 15.93
N ALA A 319 4.02 31.09 17.02
CA ALA A 319 2.68 30.64 17.38
C ALA A 319 1.71 31.81 17.63
N ALA A 320 2.18 32.86 18.32
CA ALA A 320 1.39 34.07 18.57
C ALA A 320 1.00 34.80 17.26
N LYS A 321 1.88 34.85 16.24
CA LYS A 321 1.55 35.41 14.91
C LYS A 321 0.39 34.69 14.22
N HIS A 322 0.16 33.42 14.58
CA HIS A 322 -0.91 32.60 14.06
C HIS A 322 -2.11 32.46 15.01
N GLY A 323 -2.16 33.27 16.08
CA GLY A 323 -3.29 33.29 17.01
C GLY A 323 -3.28 32.19 18.07
N LEU A 324 -2.13 31.55 18.30
CA LEU A 324 -1.95 30.55 19.37
C LEU A 324 -0.92 31.08 20.39
N ASP A 325 -1.32 32.07 21.17
CA ASP A 325 -0.52 32.58 22.28
C ASP A 325 -0.65 31.69 23.54
N ALA A 326 0.04 32.07 24.62
CA ALA A 326 0.06 31.30 25.86
C ALA A 326 -1.35 31.15 26.49
N GLU A 327 -2.21 32.15 26.38
CA GLU A 327 -3.58 32.09 26.92
C GLU A 327 -4.44 31.12 26.09
N ALA A 328 -4.32 31.17 24.76
CA ALA A 328 -4.99 30.25 23.86
C ALA A 328 -4.56 28.79 24.12
N VAL A 329 -3.27 28.53 24.33
CA VAL A 329 -2.76 27.19 24.68
C VAL A 329 -3.34 26.72 26.01
N GLN A 330 -3.33 27.56 27.04
CA GLN A 330 -3.92 27.22 28.35
C GLN A 330 -5.41 26.88 28.24
N ARG A 331 -6.15 27.61 27.40
CA ARG A 331 -7.57 27.33 27.13
C ARG A 331 -7.77 25.96 26.48
N VAL A 332 -7.01 25.65 25.43
CA VAL A 332 -7.04 24.34 24.76
C VAL A 332 -6.77 23.20 25.75
N VAL A 333 -5.76 23.36 26.61
CA VAL A 333 -5.38 22.36 27.63
C VAL A 333 -6.45 22.24 28.71
N ALA A 334 -6.97 23.35 29.23
CA ALA A 334 -8.01 23.34 30.26
C ALA A 334 -9.30 22.66 29.77
N GLU A 335 -9.72 22.97 28.54
CA GLU A 335 -10.87 22.30 27.91
C GLU A 335 -10.62 20.81 27.70
N ALA A 336 -9.40 20.42 27.31
CA ALA A 336 -9.04 19.01 27.18
C ALA A 336 -9.13 18.28 28.51
N PHE A 337 -8.52 18.80 29.57
CA PHE A 337 -8.55 18.17 30.89
C PHE A 337 -9.96 18.10 31.48
N GLU A 338 -10.84 19.06 31.17
CA GLU A 338 -12.25 18.97 31.57
C GLU A 338 -12.99 17.84 30.84
N ARG A 339 -12.75 17.68 29.52
CA ARG A 339 -13.28 16.54 28.75
C ARG A 339 -12.76 15.20 29.27
N ALA A 340 -11.47 15.14 29.64
CA ALA A 340 -10.83 13.92 30.14
C ALA A 340 -11.54 13.31 31.36
N LYS A 341 -12.13 14.13 32.22
CA LYS A 341 -12.89 13.67 33.40
C LYS A 341 -14.09 12.79 33.06
N HIS A 342 -14.62 12.93 31.85
CA HIS A 342 -15.80 12.22 31.36
C HIS A 342 -15.45 11.25 30.22
N TRP A 343 -14.16 10.97 30.02
CA TRP A 343 -13.70 10.10 28.94
C TRP A 343 -14.15 8.66 29.16
N VAL A 344 -14.67 8.06 28.10
CA VAL A 344 -14.98 6.63 28.01
C VAL A 344 -14.25 6.09 26.80
N GLU A 345 -13.37 5.12 27.03
CA GLU A 345 -12.58 4.52 25.95
C GLU A 345 -13.50 3.75 24.99
N PRO A 346 -13.43 3.99 23.67
CA PRO A 346 -14.22 3.26 22.69
C PRO A 346 -13.88 1.76 22.67
N ASP A 347 -14.89 0.93 22.92
CA ASP A 347 -14.82 -0.53 22.80
C ASP A 347 -15.23 -1.01 21.40
N GLU A 348 -15.23 -2.33 21.19
CA GLU A 348 -15.59 -2.95 19.90
C GLU A 348 -17.06 -2.78 19.50
N ARG A 349 -17.91 -2.26 20.38
CA ARG A 349 -19.35 -2.01 20.14
C ARG A 349 -19.66 -0.53 19.95
N SER A 350 -18.65 0.33 20.10
CA SER A 350 -18.78 1.77 19.92
C SER A 350 -19.07 2.16 18.46
N LEU A 351 -19.63 3.37 18.27
CA LEU A 351 -19.83 3.93 16.92
C LEU A 351 -18.50 4.11 16.18
N GLN A 352 -17.42 4.37 16.90
CA GLN A 352 -16.07 4.50 16.37
C GLN A 352 -15.54 3.15 15.84
N ALA A 353 -15.81 2.05 16.55
CA ALA A 353 -15.47 0.71 16.07
C ALA A 353 -16.29 0.32 14.82
N GLU A 354 -17.57 0.68 14.78
CA GLU A 354 -18.39 0.47 13.58
C GLU A 354 -17.92 1.33 12.39
N GLN A 355 -17.52 2.58 12.65
CA GLN A 355 -16.89 3.42 11.61
C GLN A 355 -15.60 2.77 11.09
N LEU A 356 -14.74 2.25 11.97
CA LEU A 356 -13.53 1.52 11.57
C LEU A 356 -13.88 0.29 10.73
N ARG A 357 -14.88 -0.49 11.13
CA ARG A 357 -15.38 -1.67 10.38
C ARG A 357 -15.70 -1.29 8.93
N GLN A 358 -16.47 -0.21 8.75
CA GLN A 358 -16.87 0.28 7.43
C GLN A 358 -15.69 0.83 6.61
N GLU A 359 -14.75 1.54 7.25
CA GLU A 359 -13.54 2.03 6.58
C GLU A 359 -12.64 0.87 6.13
N ILE A 360 -12.50 -0.18 6.93
CA ILE A 360 -11.77 -1.40 6.56
C ILE A 360 -12.44 -2.07 5.35
N LEU A 361 -13.74 -2.40 5.43
CA LEU A 361 -14.43 -3.12 4.35
C LEU A 361 -14.48 -2.35 3.04
N ARG A 362 -14.58 -1.02 3.09
CA ARG A 362 -14.58 -0.16 1.91
C ARG A 362 -13.23 -0.15 1.18
N ASP A 363 -12.14 -0.20 1.93
CA ASP A 363 -10.79 0.02 1.41
C ASP A 363 -9.99 -1.27 1.22
N ILE A 364 -10.27 -2.32 2.01
CA ILE A 364 -9.65 -3.63 1.88
C ILE A 364 -10.16 -4.32 0.61
N CYS A 365 -9.27 -4.99 -0.11
CA CYS A 365 -9.58 -5.67 -1.36
C CYS A 365 -10.26 -4.79 -2.43
N ARG A 366 -10.20 -3.46 -2.32
CA ARG A 366 -10.75 -2.54 -3.32
C ARG A 366 -9.99 -2.59 -4.65
N ASP A 367 -8.70 -2.90 -4.60
CA ASP A 367 -7.78 -2.86 -5.75
C ASP A 367 -7.33 -4.26 -6.15
N HIS A 368 -7.48 -5.23 -5.25
CA HIS A 368 -7.00 -6.59 -5.40
C HIS A 368 -8.02 -7.55 -4.79
N ALA A 369 -8.35 -8.64 -5.49
CA ALA A 369 -9.26 -9.65 -4.98
C ALA A 369 -8.73 -10.32 -3.70
N LEU A 370 -7.41 -10.48 -3.64
CA LEU A 370 -6.67 -11.10 -2.55
C LEU A 370 -5.57 -10.15 -2.09
N VAL A 371 -5.48 -9.95 -0.78
CA VAL A 371 -4.42 -9.15 -0.16
C VAL A 371 -3.73 -9.94 0.97
N PRO A 372 -2.41 -9.81 1.17
CA PRO A 372 -1.75 -10.44 2.30
C PRO A 372 -2.34 -9.95 3.63
N LYS A 373 -2.49 -10.82 4.64
CA LYS A 373 -3.01 -10.44 5.96
C LYS A 373 -2.31 -9.21 6.56
N ARG A 374 -0.99 -9.08 6.40
CA ARG A 374 -0.22 -7.91 6.86
C ARG A 374 -0.71 -6.57 6.27
N GLN A 375 -1.29 -6.57 5.06
CA GLN A 375 -1.87 -5.35 4.48
C GLN A 375 -3.20 -4.98 5.15
N LEU A 376 -4.01 -5.98 5.53
CA LEU A 376 -5.20 -5.76 6.36
C LEU A 376 -4.81 -5.21 7.73
N ASP A 377 -3.83 -5.82 8.39
CA ASP A 377 -3.37 -5.37 9.71
C ASP A 377 -2.86 -3.91 9.65
N ALA A 378 -2.03 -3.60 8.65
CA ALA A 378 -1.57 -2.23 8.40
C ALA A 378 -2.71 -1.26 8.10
N LEU A 379 -3.68 -1.64 7.26
CA LEU A 379 -4.84 -0.81 6.94
C LEU A 379 -5.68 -0.53 8.20
N ALA A 380 -5.98 -1.56 8.99
CA ALA A 380 -6.78 -1.46 10.20
C ALA A 380 -6.15 -0.51 11.22
N GLN A 381 -4.85 -0.65 11.49
CA GLN A 381 -4.12 0.26 12.39
C GLN A 381 -4.11 1.70 11.85
N GLN A 382 -3.91 1.86 10.54
CA GLN A 382 -3.92 3.18 9.90
C GLN A 382 -5.30 3.87 10.01
N ARG A 383 -6.40 3.12 9.82
CA ARG A 383 -7.77 3.66 9.92
C ARG A 383 -8.21 3.88 11.37
N ALA A 384 -7.66 3.12 12.32
CA ALA A 384 -7.98 3.24 13.75
C ALA A 384 -7.57 4.58 14.37
N ILE A 385 -6.62 5.30 13.77
CA ILE A 385 -6.12 6.60 14.25
C ILE A 385 -7.28 7.57 14.54
N GLY A 386 -7.40 7.97 15.81
CA GLY A 386 -8.43 8.90 16.30
C GLY A 386 -9.83 8.29 16.44
N LEU A 387 -9.99 6.96 16.27
CA LEU A 387 -11.24 6.24 16.46
C LEU A 387 -11.18 5.31 17.68
N VAL A 388 -10.23 4.37 17.66
CA VAL A 388 -10.12 3.29 18.65
C VAL A 388 -8.65 2.96 18.91
N SER A 389 -8.35 2.26 20.01
CA SER A 389 -6.99 1.84 20.33
C SER A 389 -6.49 0.76 19.35
N PRO A 390 -5.17 0.57 19.21
CA PRO A 390 -4.61 -0.50 18.38
C PRO A 390 -5.13 -1.90 18.75
N TYR A 391 -5.41 -2.12 20.04
CA TYR A 391 -5.99 -3.36 20.55
C TYR A 391 -7.44 -3.55 20.07
N THR A 392 -8.29 -2.54 20.26
CA THR A 392 -9.69 -2.59 19.79
C THR A 392 -9.74 -2.75 18.27
N ALA A 393 -8.81 -2.15 17.52
CA ALA A 393 -8.72 -2.35 16.07
C ALA A 393 -8.46 -3.82 15.69
N GLN A 394 -7.62 -4.54 16.44
CA GLN A 394 -7.39 -5.97 16.24
C GLN A 394 -8.65 -6.79 16.57
N THR A 395 -9.39 -6.42 17.62
CA THR A 395 -10.67 -7.04 17.96
C THR A 395 -11.71 -6.84 16.86
N VAL A 396 -11.80 -5.63 16.28
CA VAL A 396 -12.68 -5.36 15.12
C VAL A 396 -12.30 -6.23 13.92
N VAL A 397 -11.01 -6.38 13.62
CA VAL A 397 -10.54 -7.30 12.56
C VAL A 397 -10.91 -8.75 12.86
N ALA A 398 -10.75 -9.20 14.11
CA ALA A 398 -11.12 -10.55 14.52
C ALA A 398 -12.64 -10.79 14.37
N ASN A 399 -13.47 -9.81 14.76
CA ASN A 399 -14.93 -9.88 14.59
C ASN A 399 -15.33 -9.91 13.11
N LEU A 400 -14.65 -9.14 12.24
CA LEU A 400 -14.89 -9.19 10.80
C LEU A 400 -14.65 -10.60 10.21
N PHE A 401 -13.66 -11.34 10.69
CA PHE A 401 -13.48 -12.76 10.33
C PHE A 401 -14.57 -13.66 10.95
N GLY A 402 -14.90 -13.44 12.22
CA GLY A 402 -15.92 -14.20 12.94
C GLY A 402 -17.32 -14.08 12.33
N ASP A 403 -17.65 -12.90 11.82
CA ASP A 403 -18.93 -12.59 11.17
C ASP A 403 -18.98 -13.05 9.71
N GLY A 404 -17.83 -13.42 9.12
CA GLY A 404 -17.71 -13.87 7.73
C GLY A 404 -17.61 -12.75 6.70
N ASP A 405 -17.45 -11.50 7.12
CA ASP A 405 -17.21 -10.36 6.20
C ASP A 405 -15.81 -10.41 5.58
N LEU A 406 -14.83 -10.91 6.34
CA LEU A 406 -13.48 -11.23 5.86
C LEU A 406 -13.27 -12.73 5.82
N LEU A 407 -12.57 -13.18 4.79
CA LEU A 407 -12.26 -14.58 4.55
C LEU A 407 -10.74 -14.76 4.41
N LEU A 408 -10.19 -15.79 5.07
CA LEU A 408 -8.78 -16.13 5.00
C LEU A 408 -8.59 -17.36 4.11
N THR A 409 -7.75 -17.26 3.08
CA THR A 409 -7.39 -18.38 2.22
C THR A 409 -6.37 -19.30 2.89
N SER A 410 -6.23 -20.52 2.39
CA SER A 410 -5.20 -21.48 2.81
C SER A 410 -3.76 -20.95 2.64
N GLU A 411 -3.57 -19.98 1.74
CA GLU A 411 -2.30 -19.32 1.45
C GLU A 411 -2.06 -18.05 2.30
N GLY A 412 -2.92 -17.79 3.29
CA GLY A 412 -2.81 -16.64 4.19
C GLY A 412 -3.12 -15.29 3.54
N GLN A 413 -3.89 -15.30 2.44
CA GLN A 413 -4.44 -14.10 1.83
C GLN A 413 -5.84 -13.82 2.37
N VAL A 414 -6.23 -12.56 2.37
CA VAL A 414 -7.54 -12.09 2.80
C VAL A 414 -8.36 -11.66 1.58
N THR A 415 -9.64 -11.99 1.60
CA THR A 415 -10.66 -11.40 0.71
C THR A 415 -11.89 -10.97 1.51
N THR A 416 -12.82 -10.27 0.86
CA THR A 416 -14.11 -9.89 1.46
C THR A 416 -15.23 -10.77 0.94
N LEU A 417 -16.31 -10.89 1.72
CA LEU A 417 -17.55 -11.53 1.26
C LEU A 417 -18.11 -10.85 0.01
N GLU A 418 -17.94 -9.53 -0.11
CA GLU A 418 -18.36 -8.77 -1.29
C GLU A 418 -17.61 -9.20 -2.55
N VAL A 419 -16.28 -9.29 -2.51
CA VAL A 419 -15.47 -9.76 -3.65
C VAL A 419 -15.89 -11.18 -4.03
N MET A 420 -16.00 -12.09 -3.06
CA MET A 420 -16.45 -13.47 -3.32
C MET A 420 -17.86 -13.51 -3.93
N ALA A 421 -18.78 -12.66 -3.47
CA ALA A 421 -20.12 -12.56 -4.03
C ALA A 421 -20.11 -12.05 -5.48
N GLN A 422 -19.24 -11.08 -5.81
CA GLN A 422 -19.04 -10.58 -7.18
C GLN A 422 -18.51 -11.70 -8.10
N GLU A 423 -17.49 -12.46 -7.66
CA GLU A 423 -16.95 -13.61 -8.39
C GLU A 423 -18.04 -14.66 -8.67
N GLN A 424 -18.79 -15.07 -7.64
CA GLN A 424 -19.87 -16.06 -7.79
C GLN A 424 -21.02 -15.58 -8.67
N ARG A 425 -21.34 -14.28 -8.64
CA ARG A 425 -22.34 -13.67 -9.54
C ARG A 425 -21.88 -13.76 -10.99
N ALA A 426 -20.64 -13.34 -11.27
CA ALA A 426 -20.05 -13.41 -12.59
C ALA A 426 -19.97 -14.85 -13.12
N GLU A 427 -19.49 -15.79 -12.30
CA GLU A 427 -19.38 -17.21 -12.68
C GLU A 427 -20.76 -17.82 -12.99
N ARG A 428 -21.76 -17.61 -12.14
CA ARG A 428 -23.13 -18.11 -12.39
C ARG A 428 -23.72 -17.53 -13.67
N ALA A 429 -23.50 -16.25 -13.94
CA ALA A 429 -23.96 -15.60 -15.16
C ALA A 429 -23.27 -16.17 -16.41
N LEU A 430 -21.95 -16.42 -16.33
CA LEU A 430 -21.21 -17.09 -17.40
C LEU A 430 -21.75 -18.49 -17.68
N ARG A 431 -21.95 -19.30 -16.63
CA ARG A 431 -22.51 -20.66 -16.77
C ARG A 431 -23.88 -20.63 -17.46
N ARG A 432 -24.74 -19.66 -17.13
CA ARG A 432 -26.03 -19.45 -17.81
C ARG A 432 -25.89 -19.10 -19.29
N LEU A 433 -24.86 -18.34 -19.67
CA LEU A 433 -24.60 -18.03 -21.09
C LEU A 433 -24.11 -19.28 -21.83
N VAL A 434 -23.09 -19.95 -21.30
CA VAL A 434 -22.47 -21.13 -21.91
C VAL A 434 -23.46 -22.29 -22.07
N GLN A 435 -24.31 -22.54 -21.07
CA GLN A 435 -25.30 -23.62 -21.07
C GLN A 435 -26.65 -23.21 -21.67
N GLY A 436 -26.80 -21.94 -22.04
CA GLY A 436 -28.05 -21.39 -22.56
C GLY A 436 -28.35 -21.84 -24.00
N GLU A 437 -29.57 -21.55 -24.47
CA GLU A 437 -29.93 -21.76 -25.87
C GLU A 437 -28.94 -21.05 -26.82
N PRO A 438 -28.41 -21.76 -27.84
CA PRO A 438 -27.56 -21.17 -28.85
C PRO A 438 -28.20 -19.93 -29.51
N GLY A 439 -27.33 -19.02 -29.93
CA GLY A 439 -27.66 -17.87 -30.76
C GLY A 439 -27.76 -18.22 -32.24
N PRO A 440 -28.13 -17.22 -33.06
CA PRO A 440 -28.03 -17.36 -34.51
C PRO A 440 -26.58 -17.67 -34.91
N SER A 441 -26.40 -18.72 -35.71
CA SER A 441 -25.12 -19.11 -36.31
C SER A 441 -25.07 -18.74 -37.79
N VAL A 442 -23.87 -18.77 -38.37
CA VAL A 442 -23.65 -18.68 -39.83
C VAL A 442 -23.18 -20.04 -40.33
N ASP A 443 -23.71 -20.50 -41.46
CA ASP A 443 -23.23 -21.70 -42.12
C ASP A 443 -21.82 -21.52 -42.69
N GLN A 444 -21.04 -22.61 -42.74
CA GLN A 444 -19.63 -22.55 -43.11
C GLN A 444 -19.41 -22.03 -44.54
N GLU A 445 -20.29 -22.39 -45.48
CA GLU A 445 -20.16 -21.97 -46.88
C GLU A 445 -20.34 -20.45 -47.03
N ARG A 446 -21.34 -19.88 -46.35
CA ARG A 446 -21.56 -18.43 -46.30
C ARG A 446 -20.41 -17.71 -45.58
N LEU A 447 -19.91 -18.28 -44.49
CA LEU A 447 -18.75 -17.73 -43.78
C LEU A 447 -17.52 -17.66 -44.70
N ASP A 448 -17.19 -18.77 -45.38
CA ASP A 448 -16.02 -18.84 -46.26
C ASP A 448 -16.15 -17.92 -47.48
N ALA A 449 -17.35 -17.78 -48.04
CA ALA A 449 -17.62 -16.81 -49.11
C ALA A 449 -17.37 -15.37 -48.65
N LYS A 450 -17.82 -15.02 -47.45
CA LYS A 450 -17.67 -13.67 -46.89
C LYS A 450 -16.25 -13.37 -46.45
N LEU A 451 -15.53 -14.35 -45.90
CA LEU A 451 -14.11 -14.19 -45.60
C LEU A 451 -13.31 -13.93 -46.87
N ARG A 452 -13.56 -14.65 -47.97
CA ARG A 452 -12.92 -14.38 -49.27
C ARG A 452 -13.19 -12.96 -49.75
N GLU A 453 -14.44 -12.50 -49.70
CA GLU A 453 -14.82 -11.12 -50.06
C GLU A 453 -14.07 -10.07 -49.22
N ALA A 454 -13.90 -10.31 -47.92
CA ALA A 454 -13.13 -9.41 -47.04
C ALA A 454 -11.62 -9.45 -47.33
N GLU A 455 -11.06 -10.63 -47.60
CA GLU A 455 -9.64 -10.81 -47.92
C GLU A 455 -9.24 -10.14 -49.24
N GLU A 456 -10.14 -10.13 -50.23
CA GLU A 456 -9.95 -9.44 -51.51
C GLU A 456 -9.91 -7.91 -51.37
N ARG A 457 -10.59 -7.35 -50.35
CA ARG A 457 -10.63 -5.89 -50.12
C ARG A 457 -9.40 -5.37 -49.37
N GLU A 458 -8.87 -6.16 -48.44
CA GLU A 458 -7.79 -5.73 -47.55
C GLU A 458 -6.61 -6.70 -47.57
N ARG A 459 -6.63 -7.72 -46.70
CA ARG A 459 -5.54 -8.69 -46.57
C ARG A 459 -6.04 -10.07 -46.13
N PRO A 460 -5.29 -11.15 -46.41
CA PRO A 460 -5.63 -12.49 -45.92
C PRO A 460 -5.76 -12.55 -44.39
N PHE A 461 -6.74 -13.30 -43.88
CA PHE A 461 -6.79 -13.66 -42.47
C PHE A 461 -5.80 -14.80 -42.19
N ASP A 462 -5.08 -14.73 -41.07
CA ASP A 462 -4.29 -15.87 -40.60
C ASP A 462 -5.21 -16.99 -40.05
N PRO A 463 -4.71 -18.22 -39.87
CA PRO A 463 -5.53 -19.34 -39.38
C PRO A 463 -6.21 -19.06 -38.04
N GLY A 464 -5.54 -18.36 -37.10
CA GLY A 464 -6.11 -18.03 -35.80
C GLY A 464 -7.21 -16.98 -35.89
N GLN A 465 -7.05 -15.99 -36.79
CA GLN A 465 -8.10 -15.00 -37.07
C GLN A 465 -9.33 -15.67 -37.69
N ARG A 466 -9.16 -16.61 -38.63
CA ARG A 466 -10.28 -17.36 -39.22
C ARG A 466 -11.01 -18.21 -38.19
N GLU A 467 -10.27 -18.91 -37.33
CA GLU A 467 -10.83 -19.68 -36.21
C GLU A 467 -11.63 -18.79 -35.26
N ALA A 468 -11.10 -17.62 -34.88
CA ALA A 468 -11.79 -16.67 -34.02
C ALA A 468 -13.10 -16.16 -34.64
N ILE A 469 -13.10 -15.83 -35.93
CA ILE A 469 -14.31 -15.37 -36.63
C ILE A 469 -15.35 -16.50 -36.71
N ALA A 470 -14.94 -17.72 -37.07
CA ALA A 470 -15.82 -18.88 -37.11
C ALA A 470 -16.45 -19.16 -35.74
N LEU A 471 -15.65 -19.11 -34.68
CA LEU A 471 -16.11 -19.35 -33.32
C LEU A 471 -17.10 -18.27 -32.85
N ALA A 472 -16.83 -17.00 -33.16
CA ALA A 472 -17.72 -15.88 -32.87
C ALA A 472 -19.09 -15.98 -33.57
N LEU A 473 -19.16 -16.71 -34.70
CA LEU A 473 -20.37 -16.93 -35.50
C LEU A 473 -20.97 -18.34 -35.37
N SER A 474 -20.44 -19.15 -34.46
CA SER A 474 -20.90 -20.54 -34.21
C SER A 474 -22.29 -20.63 -33.57
N GLY A 475 -22.81 -19.52 -33.04
CA GLY A 475 -24.00 -19.48 -32.21
C GLY A 475 -23.71 -19.59 -30.70
N ALA A 476 -22.44 -19.77 -30.29
CA ALA A 476 -22.06 -19.66 -28.88
C ALA A 476 -22.49 -18.31 -28.28
N ARG A 477 -22.98 -18.34 -27.03
CA ARG A 477 -23.44 -17.13 -26.31
C ARG A 477 -22.31 -16.41 -25.58
N PHE A 478 -21.24 -17.12 -25.28
CA PHE A 478 -20.01 -16.54 -24.77
C PHE A 478 -18.86 -17.06 -25.61
N VAL A 479 -18.03 -16.15 -26.13
CA VAL A 479 -16.82 -16.48 -26.89
C VAL A 479 -15.66 -15.67 -26.33
N SER A 480 -14.51 -16.32 -26.17
CA SER A 480 -13.32 -15.72 -25.56
C SER A 480 -12.13 -15.76 -26.51
N ILE A 481 -11.65 -14.59 -26.94
CA ILE A 481 -10.52 -14.48 -27.87
C ILE A 481 -9.34 -13.85 -27.14
N ALA A 482 -8.29 -14.65 -26.94
CA ALA A 482 -7.01 -14.17 -26.43
C ALA A 482 -6.13 -13.71 -27.60
N GLY A 483 -5.28 -12.70 -27.38
CA GLY A 483 -4.26 -12.38 -28.38
C GLY A 483 -3.33 -11.25 -27.96
N PRO A 484 -2.01 -11.37 -28.16
CA PRO A 484 -1.05 -10.30 -27.92
C PRO A 484 -1.35 -8.99 -28.68
N ALA A 485 -0.67 -7.92 -28.30
CA ALA A 485 -0.68 -6.70 -29.09
C ALA A 485 -0.13 -6.95 -30.50
N GLY A 486 -0.83 -6.43 -31.53
CA GLY A 486 -0.39 -6.56 -32.92
C GLY A 486 -0.80 -7.85 -33.64
N THR A 487 -1.61 -8.72 -33.04
CA THR A 487 -2.12 -9.95 -33.71
C THR A 487 -3.34 -9.73 -34.61
N GLY A 488 -3.79 -8.49 -34.78
CA GLY A 488 -4.91 -8.16 -35.66
C GLY A 488 -6.31 -8.37 -35.06
N LYS A 489 -6.45 -8.33 -33.73
CA LYS A 489 -7.74 -8.37 -33.01
C LYS A 489 -8.82 -7.47 -33.62
N GLY A 490 -8.47 -6.21 -33.92
CA GLY A 490 -9.39 -5.23 -34.53
C GLY A 490 -9.83 -5.63 -35.94
N TYR A 491 -8.91 -6.18 -36.74
CA TYR A 491 -9.20 -6.66 -38.10
C TYR A 491 -10.17 -7.86 -38.08
N ALA A 492 -9.94 -8.84 -37.21
CA ALA A 492 -10.87 -9.96 -37.02
C ALA A 492 -12.24 -9.48 -36.49
N SER A 493 -12.24 -8.55 -35.53
CA SER A 493 -13.47 -7.96 -34.96
C SER A 493 -14.30 -7.23 -36.00
N ARG A 494 -13.68 -6.53 -36.95
CA ARG A 494 -14.36 -5.86 -38.06
C ARG A 494 -15.16 -6.85 -38.91
N ALA A 495 -14.52 -7.95 -39.31
CA ALA A 495 -15.16 -9.00 -40.09
C ALA A 495 -16.36 -9.63 -39.34
N MET A 496 -16.21 -9.88 -38.04
CA MET A 496 -17.31 -10.38 -37.19
C MET A 496 -18.49 -9.39 -37.16
N VAL A 497 -18.21 -8.09 -36.97
CA VAL A 497 -19.25 -7.05 -36.92
C VAL A 497 -20.01 -6.92 -38.22
N ASP A 498 -19.32 -6.93 -39.35
CA ASP A 498 -19.97 -6.84 -40.67
C ASP A 498 -20.91 -8.04 -40.90
N LEU A 499 -20.47 -9.25 -40.53
CA LEU A 499 -21.28 -10.47 -40.61
C LEU A 499 -22.51 -10.45 -39.67
N TRP A 500 -22.35 -10.02 -38.41
CA TRP A 500 -23.48 -9.86 -37.49
C TRP A 500 -24.50 -8.82 -37.98
N ARG A 501 -24.04 -7.73 -38.62
CA ARG A 501 -24.91 -6.71 -39.20
C ARG A 501 -25.74 -7.22 -40.36
N GLU A 502 -25.16 -8.04 -41.23
CA GLU A 502 -25.90 -8.72 -42.30
C GLU A 502 -26.99 -9.67 -41.75
N GLN A 503 -26.81 -10.21 -40.55
CA GLN A 503 -27.84 -10.97 -39.82
C GLN A 503 -28.89 -10.08 -39.13
N GLY A 504 -28.83 -8.74 -39.30
CA GLY A 504 -29.73 -7.79 -38.64
C GLY A 504 -29.47 -7.60 -37.13
N ARG A 505 -28.30 -8.03 -36.63
CA ARG A 505 -27.94 -7.95 -35.21
C ARG A 505 -27.39 -6.57 -34.87
N ARG A 506 -27.66 -6.09 -33.64
CA ARG A 506 -27.01 -4.89 -33.11
C ARG A 506 -25.74 -5.30 -32.38
N VAL A 507 -24.62 -4.65 -32.72
CA VAL A 507 -23.33 -4.90 -32.08
C VAL A 507 -22.88 -3.66 -31.32
N PHE A 508 -22.52 -3.86 -30.06
CA PHE A 508 -21.98 -2.83 -29.18
C PHE A 508 -20.52 -3.14 -28.86
N ALA A 509 -19.62 -2.21 -29.18
CA ALA A 509 -18.24 -2.25 -28.73
C ALA A 509 -18.16 -1.67 -27.31
N LEU A 510 -17.62 -2.46 -26.39
CA LEU A 510 -17.51 -2.19 -24.96
C LEU A 510 -16.05 -2.19 -24.54
N ALA A 511 -15.68 -1.24 -23.70
CA ALA A 511 -14.45 -1.29 -22.93
C ALA A 511 -14.64 -0.54 -21.61
N VAL A 512 -13.67 -0.66 -20.69
CA VAL A 512 -13.67 0.08 -19.43
C VAL A 512 -13.49 1.58 -19.68
N ALA A 513 -12.44 1.96 -20.41
CA ALA A 513 -12.15 3.36 -20.70
C ALA A 513 -12.92 3.88 -21.92
N GLY A 514 -13.41 5.13 -21.83
CA GLY A 514 -14.13 5.77 -22.94
C GLY A 514 -13.31 5.89 -24.22
N ARG A 515 -12.01 6.20 -24.11
CA ARG A 515 -11.10 6.25 -25.25
C ARG A 515 -10.92 4.87 -25.90
N THR A 516 -10.74 3.81 -25.11
CA THR A 516 -10.66 2.43 -25.61
C THR A 516 -11.98 2.02 -26.28
N THR A 517 -13.12 2.41 -25.73
CA THR A 517 -14.43 2.15 -26.33
C THR A 517 -14.56 2.79 -27.72
N GLN A 518 -14.13 4.05 -27.86
CA GLN A 518 -14.14 4.74 -29.14
C GLN A 518 -13.18 4.09 -30.16
N GLN A 519 -11.99 3.70 -29.71
CA GLN A 519 -11.03 3.00 -30.56
C GLN A 519 -11.58 1.64 -31.02
N ALA A 520 -12.11 0.83 -30.11
CA ALA A 520 -12.71 -0.46 -30.42
C ALA A 520 -13.90 -0.31 -31.39
N ALA A 521 -14.73 0.72 -31.23
CA ALA A 521 -15.82 1.04 -32.15
C ALA A 521 -15.33 1.50 -33.52
N HIS A 522 -14.26 2.29 -33.58
CA HIS A 522 -13.62 2.70 -34.82
C HIS A 522 -13.07 1.48 -35.58
N ASP A 523 -12.31 0.62 -34.90
CA ASP A 523 -11.61 -0.51 -35.51
C ASP A 523 -12.59 -1.63 -35.93
N SER A 524 -13.57 -1.94 -35.10
CA SER A 524 -14.59 -2.97 -35.39
C SER A 524 -15.78 -2.43 -36.20
N GLY A 525 -15.95 -1.12 -36.28
CA GLY A 525 -17.13 -0.48 -36.86
C GLY A 525 -18.41 -0.57 -36.01
N ALA A 526 -18.41 -1.17 -34.81
CA ALA A 526 -19.58 -1.35 -33.96
C ALA A 526 -20.05 -0.04 -33.26
N LYS A 527 -21.20 -0.07 -32.57
CA LYS A 527 -21.68 1.10 -31.82
C LYS A 527 -20.92 1.21 -30.48
N PRO A 528 -20.31 2.37 -30.15
CA PRO A 528 -19.60 2.51 -28.88
C PRO A 528 -20.56 2.56 -27.69
N MET A 529 -20.23 1.84 -26.63
CA MET A 529 -20.89 1.93 -25.32
C MET A 529 -19.87 1.59 -24.24
N THR A 530 -19.66 2.44 -23.25
CA THR A 530 -18.74 2.08 -22.14
C THR A 530 -19.38 1.04 -21.24
N LEU A 531 -18.56 0.23 -20.55
CA LEU A 531 -19.08 -0.68 -19.52
C LEU A 531 -19.83 0.09 -18.43
N ASP A 532 -19.32 1.23 -17.99
CA ASP A 532 -20.02 2.07 -17.01
C ASP A 532 -21.35 2.61 -17.55
N ALA A 533 -21.50 2.85 -18.85
CA ALA A 533 -22.79 3.25 -19.43
C ALA A 533 -23.78 2.07 -19.50
N LEU A 534 -23.28 0.85 -19.63
CA LEU A 534 -24.09 -0.37 -19.52
C LEU A 534 -24.53 -0.58 -18.06
N THR A 535 -23.63 -0.38 -17.08
CA THR A 535 -23.87 -0.70 -15.67
C THR A 535 -24.51 0.43 -14.86
N ALA A 536 -24.19 1.71 -15.09
CA ALA A 536 -24.77 2.86 -14.37
C ALA A 536 -26.28 3.04 -14.60
N ARG A 537 -26.84 2.28 -15.54
CA ARG A 537 -28.26 2.26 -15.87
C ARG A 537 -28.99 1.09 -15.22
N ILE A 538 -28.29 0.29 -14.41
CA ILE A 538 -28.83 -0.73 -13.51
C ILE A 538 -29.32 0.00 -12.27
N LYS A 539 -30.65 0.11 -12.10
CA LYS A 539 -31.21 0.70 -10.87
C LYS A 539 -31.02 -0.29 -9.71
N PRO A 540 -30.43 0.11 -8.56
CA PRO A 540 -30.57 -0.66 -7.34
C PRO A 540 -32.02 -0.53 -6.86
N ARG A 541 -32.90 -1.43 -7.31
CA ARG A 541 -34.14 -1.70 -6.59
C ARG A 541 -33.82 -2.78 -5.59
N TRP A 542 -33.98 -2.45 -4.30
CA TRP A 542 -33.87 -3.39 -3.19
C TRP A 542 -34.65 -4.67 -3.51
N ASN A 543 -33.90 -5.76 -3.74
CA ASN A 543 -34.34 -7.17 -3.85
C ASN A 543 -35.23 -7.56 -5.06
N PRO A 544 -34.86 -8.55 -5.92
CA PRO A 544 -33.55 -8.83 -6.53
C PRO A 544 -33.27 -7.85 -7.70
N PRO A 545 -32.05 -7.77 -8.27
CA PRO A 545 -31.77 -6.85 -9.36
C PRO A 545 -32.51 -7.29 -10.63
N ALA A 546 -33.68 -6.71 -10.88
CA ALA A 546 -34.20 -6.63 -12.24
C ALA A 546 -33.29 -5.66 -13.01
N ILE A 547 -32.31 -6.23 -13.72
CA ILE A 547 -31.47 -5.50 -14.66
C ILE A 547 -32.33 -5.10 -15.85
N GLU A 548 -33.05 -3.98 -15.74
CA GLU A 548 -33.80 -3.40 -16.84
C GLU A 548 -33.13 -2.10 -17.29
N LEU A 549 -32.39 -2.20 -18.39
CA LEU A 549 -31.88 -1.03 -19.10
C LEU A 549 -33.06 -0.24 -19.67
N PRO A 550 -33.11 1.10 -19.54
CA PRO A 550 -34.18 1.90 -20.12
C PRO A 550 -34.14 1.82 -21.67
N PRO A 551 -35.29 1.81 -22.37
CA PRO A 551 -35.30 1.98 -23.83
C PRO A 551 -34.57 3.28 -24.20
N PRO A 552 -33.68 3.33 -25.23
CA PRO A 552 -33.41 2.37 -26.31
C PRO A 552 -32.30 1.32 -26.06
N PHE A 553 -31.79 1.21 -24.83
CA PHE A 553 -30.61 0.40 -24.48
C PHE A 553 -30.94 -1.01 -24.00
N GLN A 554 -32.22 -1.36 -23.89
CA GLN A 554 -32.64 -2.73 -23.57
C GLN A 554 -32.05 -3.72 -24.57
N LEU A 555 -31.26 -4.66 -24.05
CA LEU A 555 -30.63 -5.71 -24.84
C LEU A 555 -31.68 -6.72 -25.32
N ARG A 556 -31.50 -7.20 -26.54
CA ARG A 556 -32.34 -8.20 -27.21
C ARG A 556 -31.54 -9.50 -27.33
N LYS A 557 -32.26 -10.63 -27.49
CA LYS A 557 -31.66 -11.96 -27.74
C LYS A 557 -30.69 -12.01 -28.93
N SER A 558 -30.85 -11.12 -29.91
CA SER A 558 -30.01 -11.02 -31.10
C SER A 558 -28.82 -10.08 -30.96
N ASP A 559 -28.71 -9.32 -29.88
CA ASP A 559 -27.61 -8.35 -29.72
C ASP A 559 -26.27 -9.05 -29.42
N VAL A 560 -25.18 -8.36 -29.76
CA VAL A 560 -23.79 -8.78 -29.49
C VAL A 560 -23.08 -7.70 -28.69
N LEU A 561 -22.47 -8.12 -27.59
CA LEU A 561 -21.58 -7.32 -26.76
C LEU A 561 -20.14 -7.72 -27.10
N LEU A 562 -19.47 -6.92 -27.93
CA LEU A 562 -18.06 -7.09 -28.27
C LEU A 562 -17.23 -6.31 -27.24
N VAL A 563 -16.53 -7.02 -26.36
CA VAL A 563 -15.83 -6.43 -25.22
C VAL A 563 -14.34 -6.45 -25.49
N ASP A 564 -13.76 -5.28 -25.73
CA ASP A 564 -12.33 -5.12 -26.00
C ASP A 564 -11.55 -4.79 -24.72
N GLU A 565 -10.28 -5.20 -24.68
CA GLU A 565 -9.41 -5.19 -23.51
C GLU A 565 -10.11 -5.74 -22.24
N ALA A 566 -10.80 -6.87 -22.40
CA ALA A 566 -11.60 -7.47 -21.34
C ALA A 566 -10.79 -7.93 -20.12
N ALA A 567 -9.46 -8.09 -20.26
CA ALA A 567 -8.55 -8.37 -19.15
C ALA A 567 -8.49 -7.22 -18.12
N MET A 568 -8.90 -6.00 -18.51
CA MET A 568 -8.92 -4.82 -17.65
C MET A 568 -10.22 -4.63 -16.87
N ILE A 569 -11.18 -5.56 -16.98
CA ILE A 569 -12.49 -5.47 -16.32
C ILE A 569 -12.39 -6.01 -14.88
N ASP A 570 -12.81 -5.20 -13.91
CA ASP A 570 -12.92 -5.59 -12.51
C ASP A 570 -14.12 -6.50 -12.23
N HIS A 571 -14.12 -7.17 -11.08
CA HIS A 571 -15.14 -8.17 -10.72
C HIS A 571 -16.57 -7.66 -10.79
N GLU A 572 -16.86 -6.48 -10.23
CA GLU A 572 -18.21 -5.92 -10.21
C GLU A 572 -18.72 -5.61 -11.63
N ARG A 573 -17.90 -4.94 -12.46
CA ARG A 573 -18.26 -4.66 -13.85
C ARG A 573 -18.45 -5.94 -14.64
N TYR A 574 -17.61 -6.96 -14.39
CA TYR A 574 -17.71 -8.24 -15.07
C TYR A 574 -19.00 -8.97 -14.69
N ALA A 575 -19.34 -9.02 -13.40
CA ALA A 575 -20.60 -9.60 -12.91
C ALA A 575 -21.81 -8.91 -13.56
N ASN A 576 -21.86 -7.58 -13.53
CA ASN A 576 -22.95 -6.81 -14.11
C ASN A 576 -23.06 -7.02 -15.64
N LEU A 577 -21.94 -7.03 -16.37
CA LEU A 577 -21.91 -7.32 -17.82
C LEU A 577 -22.54 -8.68 -18.14
N LEU A 578 -22.06 -9.74 -17.49
CA LEU A 578 -22.51 -11.11 -17.77
C LEU A 578 -23.95 -11.33 -17.34
N GLU A 579 -24.37 -10.82 -16.19
CA GLU A 579 -25.76 -10.93 -15.72
C GLU A 579 -26.73 -10.24 -16.69
N THR A 580 -26.38 -9.04 -17.15
CA THR A 580 -27.16 -8.29 -18.15
C THR A 580 -27.29 -9.10 -19.44
N ALA A 581 -26.17 -9.64 -19.93
CA ALA A 581 -26.16 -10.46 -21.15
C ALA A 581 -26.97 -11.75 -20.99
N ALA A 582 -26.79 -12.46 -19.86
CA ALA A 582 -27.49 -13.70 -19.56
C ALA A 582 -29.00 -13.51 -19.46
N ASN A 583 -29.45 -12.42 -18.83
CA ASN A 583 -30.87 -12.09 -18.71
C ASN A 583 -31.50 -11.75 -20.07
N ALA A 584 -30.79 -11.02 -20.94
CA ALA A 584 -31.24 -10.71 -22.29
C ALA A 584 -31.07 -11.86 -23.30
N ARG A 585 -30.35 -12.93 -22.90
CA ARG A 585 -29.84 -13.98 -23.81
C ARG A 585 -29.04 -13.39 -24.98
N ALA A 586 -28.29 -12.32 -24.73
CA ALA A 586 -27.40 -11.71 -25.72
C ALA A 586 -26.12 -12.54 -25.89
N THR A 587 -25.38 -12.31 -26.97
CA THR A 587 -24.05 -12.91 -27.16
C THR A 587 -22.98 -11.97 -26.61
N VAL A 588 -22.01 -12.51 -25.87
CA VAL A 588 -20.82 -11.80 -25.40
C VAL A 588 -19.60 -12.38 -26.14
N VAL A 589 -18.83 -11.51 -26.78
CA VAL A 589 -17.55 -11.85 -27.38
C VAL A 589 -16.51 -10.99 -26.69
N GLN A 590 -15.71 -11.60 -25.83
CA GLN A 590 -14.62 -10.88 -25.16
C GLN A 590 -13.32 -11.05 -25.93
N VAL A 591 -12.54 -9.97 -25.97
CA VAL A 591 -11.23 -9.93 -26.59
C VAL A 591 -10.25 -9.30 -25.60
N GLY A 592 -9.08 -9.90 -25.42
CA GLY A 592 -8.09 -9.38 -24.49
C GLY A 592 -6.80 -10.20 -24.44
N ASP A 593 -5.97 -9.89 -23.45
CA ASP A 593 -4.71 -10.58 -23.17
C ASP A 593 -4.47 -10.55 -21.65
N ASP A 594 -4.35 -11.72 -21.02
CA ASP A 594 -4.05 -11.84 -19.58
C ASP A 594 -2.67 -11.32 -19.18
N LYS A 595 -1.79 -11.11 -20.16
CA LYS A 595 -0.43 -10.58 -19.94
C LYS A 595 -0.35 -9.06 -20.06
N GLN A 596 -1.47 -8.39 -20.37
CA GLN A 596 -1.57 -6.93 -20.32
C GLN A 596 -1.90 -6.42 -18.90
N LEU A 597 -2.16 -5.12 -18.77
CA LEU A 597 -2.41 -4.49 -17.48
C LEU A 597 -3.63 -5.10 -16.77
N ASN A 598 -3.48 -5.35 -15.47
CA ASN A 598 -4.59 -5.75 -14.61
C ASN A 598 -5.63 -4.61 -14.46
N PRO A 599 -6.88 -4.95 -14.08
CA PRO A 599 -7.88 -3.97 -13.69
C PRO A 599 -7.39 -3.08 -12.54
N VAL A 600 -7.99 -1.89 -12.42
CA VAL A 600 -7.75 -0.98 -11.29
C VAL A 600 -8.42 -1.47 -9.99
N GLY A 601 -9.43 -2.33 -10.13
CA GLY A 601 -10.12 -3.03 -9.04
C GLY A 601 -9.76 -4.52 -8.99
N PRO A 602 -10.50 -5.34 -8.23
CA PRO A 602 -10.29 -6.80 -8.18
C PRO A 602 -10.31 -7.40 -9.58
N GLY A 603 -9.23 -8.10 -9.94
CA GLY A 603 -9.04 -8.68 -11.28
C GLY A 603 -8.89 -10.19 -11.26
N GLY A 604 -8.59 -10.78 -12.42
CA GLY A 604 -8.31 -12.21 -12.58
C GLY A 604 -9.46 -13.05 -13.16
N LEU A 605 -10.69 -12.53 -13.18
CA LEU A 605 -11.84 -13.26 -13.75
C LEU A 605 -11.71 -13.55 -15.24
N TRP A 606 -11.04 -12.68 -16.00
CA TRP A 606 -10.81 -12.90 -17.44
C TRP A 606 -10.13 -14.24 -17.71
N THR A 607 -9.06 -14.56 -16.96
CA THR A 607 -8.28 -15.79 -17.13
C THR A 607 -9.12 -17.02 -16.79
N LEU A 608 -9.88 -16.95 -15.69
CA LEU A 608 -10.81 -18.00 -15.29
C LEU A 608 -11.85 -18.24 -16.39
N PHE A 609 -12.47 -17.18 -16.90
CA PHE A 609 -13.54 -17.28 -17.89
C PHE A 609 -13.03 -17.67 -19.28
N HIS A 610 -11.81 -17.30 -19.63
CA HIS A 610 -11.15 -17.81 -20.83
C HIS A 610 -10.92 -19.33 -20.71
N ALA A 611 -10.44 -19.83 -19.57
CA ALA A 611 -10.28 -21.26 -19.33
C ALA A 611 -11.63 -22.02 -19.37
N MET A 612 -12.66 -21.49 -18.71
CA MET A 612 -14.01 -22.07 -18.75
C MET A 612 -14.59 -22.11 -20.17
N ALA A 613 -14.38 -21.06 -20.97
CA ALA A 613 -14.80 -21.04 -22.37
C ALA A 613 -14.02 -22.05 -23.22
N ASN A 614 -12.72 -22.21 -22.95
CA ASN A 614 -11.87 -23.19 -23.64
C ASN A 614 -12.31 -24.63 -23.38
N GLU A 615 -12.68 -24.98 -22.14
CA GLU A 615 -13.25 -26.30 -21.81
C GLU A 615 -14.53 -26.63 -22.59
N GLN A 616 -15.24 -25.59 -23.06
CA GLN A 616 -16.49 -25.71 -23.81
C GLN A 616 -16.27 -25.57 -25.33
N GLY A 617 -15.01 -25.44 -25.79
CA GLY A 617 -14.69 -25.20 -27.18
C GLY A 617 -15.14 -23.83 -27.70
N THR A 618 -15.26 -22.84 -26.81
CA THR A 618 -15.70 -21.47 -27.11
C THR A 618 -14.63 -20.40 -26.81
N ALA A 619 -13.37 -20.82 -26.74
CA ALA A 619 -12.22 -19.91 -26.70
C ALA A 619 -11.20 -20.22 -27.80
N THR A 620 -10.44 -19.20 -28.20
CA THR A 620 -9.27 -19.35 -29.09
C THR A 620 -8.21 -18.28 -28.78
N GLU A 621 -7.00 -18.46 -29.30
CA GLU A 621 -5.86 -17.55 -29.14
C GLU A 621 -5.25 -17.16 -30.49
N LEU A 622 -5.16 -15.85 -30.73
CA LEU A 622 -4.42 -15.29 -31.86
C LEU A 622 -2.93 -15.27 -31.53
N ARG A 623 -2.11 -16.03 -32.26
CA ARG A 623 -0.68 -16.20 -31.97
C ARG A 623 0.25 -15.39 -32.87
N GLN A 624 -0.18 -15.06 -34.09
CA GLN A 624 0.68 -14.43 -35.07
C GLN A 624 0.73 -12.91 -34.91
N ILE A 625 1.90 -12.36 -34.59
CA ILE A 625 2.12 -10.90 -34.49
C ILE A 625 2.39 -10.35 -35.89
N HIS A 626 1.55 -9.42 -36.34
CA HIS A 626 1.65 -8.78 -37.66
C HIS A 626 2.32 -7.39 -37.64
N ARG A 627 2.52 -6.82 -36.44
CA ARG A 627 3.09 -5.48 -36.28
C ARG A 627 4.63 -5.45 -36.36
N ALA A 628 5.29 -6.55 -36.02
CA ALA A 628 6.74 -6.68 -36.11
C ALA A 628 7.15 -6.98 -37.56
N ARG A 629 8.17 -6.27 -38.07
CA ARG A 629 8.69 -6.50 -39.43
C ARG A 629 9.67 -7.67 -39.50
N ASN A 630 10.33 -7.97 -38.38
CA ASN A 630 11.30 -9.04 -38.25
C ASN A 630 10.71 -10.20 -37.41
N PRO A 631 10.71 -11.46 -37.90
CA PRO A 631 10.29 -12.62 -37.12
C PRO A 631 11.03 -12.79 -35.79
N ALA A 632 12.31 -12.42 -35.72
CA ALA A 632 13.09 -12.48 -34.48
C ALA A 632 12.61 -11.45 -33.44
N GLU A 633 12.17 -10.27 -33.88
CA GLU A 633 11.57 -9.25 -33.00
C GLU A 633 10.21 -9.73 -32.45
N ALA A 634 9.40 -10.35 -33.30
CA ALA A 634 8.13 -10.96 -32.87
C ALA A 634 8.36 -12.05 -31.81
N GLN A 635 9.42 -12.86 -31.98
CA GLN A 635 9.81 -13.86 -31.00
C GLN A 635 10.28 -13.21 -29.69
N ALA A 636 11.08 -12.14 -29.73
CA ALA A 636 11.51 -11.41 -28.55
C ALA A 636 10.31 -10.82 -27.77
N TRP A 637 9.29 -10.29 -28.46
CA TRP A 637 8.06 -9.81 -27.82
C TRP A 637 7.28 -10.96 -27.15
N THR A 638 7.27 -12.14 -27.78
CA THR A 638 6.65 -13.36 -27.23
C THR A 638 7.40 -13.88 -26.00
N ASP A 639 8.73 -13.81 -26.01
CA ASP A 639 9.58 -14.17 -24.87
C ASP A 639 9.36 -13.21 -23.71
N MET A 640 9.29 -11.91 -23.98
CA MET A 640 8.98 -10.88 -22.97
C MET A 640 7.60 -11.13 -22.34
N ARG A 641 6.58 -11.38 -23.17
CA ARG A 641 5.20 -11.68 -22.72
C ARG A 641 5.14 -12.91 -21.81
N ASN A 642 5.98 -13.92 -22.08
CA ASN A 642 6.00 -15.18 -21.34
C ASN A 642 6.97 -15.18 -20.15
N GLY A 643 7.55 -14.03 -19.78
CA GLY A 643 8.46 -13.91 -18.64
C GLY A 643 9.87 -14.46 -18.89
N ARG A 644 10.21 -14.78 -20.15
CA ARG A 644 11.57 -15.17 -20.59
C ARG A 644 12.42 -13.93 -20.83
N ILE A 645 12.65 -13.16 -19.77
CA ILE A 645 13.23 -11.81 -19.85
C ILE A 645 14.64 -11.83 -20.46
N GLU A 646 15.49 -12.76 -20.03
CA GLU A 646 16.87 -12.85 -20.54
C GLU A 646 16.90 -13.17 -22.04
N GLN A 647 16.05 -14.10 -22.50
CA GLN A 647 15.94 -14.45 -23.91
C GLN A 647 15.41 -13.27 -24.74
N ALA A 648 14.39 -12.57 -24.24
CA ALA A 648 13.83 -11.39 -24.90
C ALA A 648 14.86 -10.26 -25.05
N LEU A 649 15.65 -10.00 -23.99
CA LEU A 649 16.67 -8.95 -23.99
C LEU A 649 17.86 -9.27 -24.89
N SER A 650 18.18 -10.54 -25.16
CA SER A 650 19.30 -10.89 -26.04
C SER A 650 19.14 -10.44 -27.51
N TRP A 651 17.93 -10.06 -27.92
CA TRP A 651 17.66 -9.50 -29.24
C TRP A 651 17.98 -8.00 -29.32
N TYR A 652 17.88 -7.28 -28.19
CA TYR A 652 18.12 -5.84 -28.07
C TYR A 652 19.57 -5.56 -27.64
#